data_AF-A0A8K0S033-F1
#
_entry.id   AF-A0A8K0S033-F1
#
_cell.length_a   1.000
_cell.length_b   1.000
_cell.length_c   1.000
_cell.angle_alpha   90.00
_cell.angle_beta   90.00
_cell.angle_gamma   90.00
#
_symmetry.space_group_name_H-M   'P 1'
#
loop_
_entity.id
_entity.type
_entity.pdbx_description
1 polymer ?
#
loop_
_entity_poly.entity_id
_entity_poly.type
_entity_poly.pdbx_seq_one_letter_code
_entity_poly.pdbx_strand_id
1 'polypeptide(L)'
;MLRHSFAAALLLAFCRGAEVDNTKLEPLQFKKNGTFQIAIFSDMHFGQYESSTGPEQDRYSVEVIRNVLDSDRPDLVVLNGDLINGDSTFKHNSTHYIDMIVEPIVNRSLTWASTYGNHDHNYNIDGDDILVREQMFPGARTQKMVNTTKSGTTNYYLPVYPSDCEDTSDCSPNLILWFFDSRGGNYYQGSWMENWVDQSVVDWFNKTSTELTKEHNKTIPSLAFVHVPVNATVALQTELGIRKNYQVGINDDPPVPQQGYGWCADGTPTYDCPYGGQDVPFMEALVTIPGIIGLFSGHDHGNTWCYRWDQQLEGMDLEGNGIHLCYGQRSGYGGYGDWIRGAREIVVTEEMLEKLEVETYIRLETGDVVGQVTLNSTYNDDYYPATPNTMTYMSEETTEIFRSIKAVFFDFMGTCLDWHSSVVQALAPAIPEAEASKFALEWRRQYFISNSKRLAQKLEPEDIDDTLLRVLDFILDQSPNYKSHFDAQVKERLINAWHSQPAWPEVKEAIDTIRNDLGLEVFVHANGTTRLQLDLTRFSGLNFNMLFSSQLLGTYKPDPEAYNKALRLVKLRPEEVVLVAAHAYDLRGAQNVGIKTIYIHRWTDDVDEDMAQVRGEFGAFLEGMEELPATIRKMQS
;
A
#
# COMPACT_ATOMS: atom_id res chain seq x y z
N MET A 1 11.86 24.82 -35.52
CA MET A 1 12.38 23.59 -34.88
C MET A 1 13.36 24.00 -33.77
N LEU A 2 12.86 24.18 -32.55
CA LEU A 2 13.69 24.30 -31.34
C LEU A 2 13.01 23.45 -30.27
N ARG A 3 13.57 22.25 -30.02
CA ARG A 3 13.11 21.37 -28.95
C ARG A 3 13.62 21.92 -27.62
N HIS A 4 12.67 22.27 -26.76
CA HIS A 4 12.91 22.61 -25.36
C HIS A 4 13.27 21.34 -24.59
N SER A 5 14.40 21.39 -23.88
CA SER A 5 14.75 20.44 -22.83
C SER A 5 14.27 21.00 -21.50
N PHE A 6 13.21 20.42 -20.95
CA PHE A 6 12.89 20.50 -19.52
C PHE A 6 12.45 19.10 -19.08
N ALA A 7 13.42 18.34 -18.55
CA ALA A 7 13.13 17.19 -17.71
C ALA A 7 13.36 17.66 -16.27
N ALA A 8 12.31 18.21 -15.65
CA ALA A 8 12.28 18.39 -14.21
C ALA A 8 11.93 17.03 -13.62
N ALA A 9 12.95 16.28 -13.19
CA ALA A 9 12.75 15.14 -12.31
C ALA A 9 12.47 15.69 -10.91
N LEU A 10 11.19 15.72 -10.51
CA LEU A 10 10.86 15.87 -9.09
C LEU A 10 11.33 14.60 -8.37
N LEU A 11 12.40 14.74 -7.59
CA LEU A 11 12.73 13.80 -6.52
C LEU A 11 11.62 13.90 -5.47
N LEU A 12 10.82 12.85 -5.32
CA LEU A 12 9.98 12.63 -4.14
C LEU A 12 10.90 12.37 -2.95
N ALA A 13 11.19 13.43 -2.22
CA ALA A 13 11.86 13.37 -0.94
C ALA A 13 10.89 12.79 0.10
N PHE A 14 10.93 11.48 0.36
CA PHE A 14 10.63 10.98 1.71
C PHE A 14 11.84 11.27 2.60
N CYS A 15 12.12 12.57 2.79
CA CYS A 15 12.96 13.01 3.88
C CYS A 15 12.15 12.77 5.17
N ARG A 16 12.67 11.93 6.07
CA ARG A 16 12.37 12.06 7.49
C ARG A 16 12.67 13.53 7.88
N GLY A 17 11.62 14.35 8.06
CA GLY A 17 11.75 15.67 8.67
C GLY A 17 10.98 16.85 8.05
N ALA A 18 10.24 16.70 6.95
CA ALA A 18 9.30 17.76 6.51
C ALA A 18 7.87 17.36 6.88
N GLU A 19 7.19 18.17 7.69
CA GLU A 19 5.75 18.02 7.93
C GLU A 19 5.01 18.18 6.59
N VAL A 20 4.09 17.26 6.30
CA VAL A 20 3.20 17.36 5.15
C VAL A 20 2.21 18.50 5.41
N ASP A 21 2.16 19.48 4.50
CA ASP A 21 1.25 20.62 4.59
C ASP A 21 0.15 20.52 3.53
N ASN A 22 -0.95 19.86 3.90
CA ASN A 22 -2.13 19.72 3.04
C ASN A 22 -2.98 21.00 2.94
N THR A 23 -2.64 22.08 3.67
CA THR A 23 -3.39 23.35 3.58
C THR A 23 -3.09 24.14 2.30
N LYS A 24 -2.06 23.70 1.54
CA LYS A 24 -1.59 24.33 0.30
C LYS A 24 -1.87 23.49 -0.95
N LEU A 25 -2.82 22.56 -0.89
CA LEU A 25 -3.22 21.81 -2.06
C LEU A 25 -3.86 22.75 -3.09
N GLU A 26 -3.51 22.58 -4.36
CA GLU A 26 -4.16 23.29 -5.45
C GLU A 26 -5.68 23.07 -5.39
N PRO A 27 -6.51 24.07 -5.74
CA PRO A 27 -7.95 23.90 -5.81
C PRO A 27 -8.34 22.76 -6.75
N LEU A 28 -9.42 22.04 -6.43
CA LEU A 28 -9.99 21.09 -7.39
C LEU A 28 -10.56 21.87 -8.56
N GLN A 29 -10.24 21.45 -9.78
CA GLN A 29 -10.59 22.18 -10.99
C GLN A 29 -10.89 21.21 -12.13
N PHE A 30 -11.85 21.57 -12.99
CA PHE A 30 -12.06 20.86 -14.25
C PHE A 30 -10.78 20.91 -15.10
N LYS A 31 -10.47 19.81 -15.79
CA LYS A 31 -9.41 19.79 -16.79
C LYS A 31 -9.75 20.78 -17.91
N LYS A 32 -8.73 21.19 -18.69
CA LYS A 32 -8.89 22.12 -19.83
C LYS A 32 -9.87 21.66 -20.93
N ASN A 33 -10.20 20.37 -20.98
CA ASN A 33 -11.22 19.81 -21.87
C ASN A 33 -12.63 19.82 -21.24
N GLY A 34 -12.81 20.46 -20.09
CA GLY A 34 -14.08 20.58 -19.37
C GLY A 34 -14.50 19.32 -18.61
N THR A 35 -13.62 18.32 -18.42
CA THR A 35 -13.96 17.07 -17.69
C THR A 35 -13.38 17.06 -16.28
N PHE A 36 -14.09 16.43 -15.34
CA PHE A 36 -13.60 16.09 -14.00
C PHE A 36 -14.03 14.65 -13.68
N GLN A 37 -13.12 13.84 -13.15
CA GLN A 37 -13.37 12.42 -12.86
C GLN A 37 -13.13 12.08 -11.39
N ILE A 38 -14.03 11.28 -10.82
CA ILE A 38 -13.97 10.82 -9.42
C ILE A 38 -14.00 9.30 -9.39
N ALA A 39 -13.01 8.69 -8.74
CA ALA A 39 -13.00 7.25 -8.43
C ALA A 39 -13.45 7.02 -6.99
N ILE A 40 -14.46 6.19 -6.76
CA ILE A 40 -15.05 5.90 -5.45
C ILE A 40 -14.72 4.48 -5.04
N PHE A 41 -13.96 4.35 -3.96
CA PHE A 41 -13.68 3.07 -3.31
C PHE A 41 -14.46 2.98 -2.00
N SER A 42 -15.16 1.86 -1.80
CA SER A 42 -15.97 1.61 -0.61
C SER A 42 -15.74 0.19 -0.10
N ASP A 43 -16.07 -0.07 1.17
CA ASP A 43 -16.18 -1.42 1.73
C ASP A 43 -14.89 -2.24 1.54
N MET A 44 -13.76 -1.61 1.89
CA MET A 44 -12.43 -2.21 1.72
C MET A 44 -12.08 -3.17 2.86
N HIS A 45 -12.53 -2.85 4.08
CA HIS A 45 -12.37 -3.63 5.30
C HIS A 45 -10.95 -4.13 5.55
N PHE A 46 -9.95 -3.25 5.41
CA PHE A 46 -8.56 -3.61 5.68
C PHE A 46 -8.37 -4.11 7.12
N GLY A 47 -7.46 -5.06 7.32
CA GLY A 47 -7.15 -5.61 8.65
C GLY A 47 -8.19 -6.60 9.18
N GLN A 48 -9.19 -6.98 8.38
CA GLN A 48 -10.11 -8.05 8.76
C GLN A 48 -9.37 -9.39 8.81
N TYR A 49 -9.56 -10.17 9.88
CA TYR A 49 -8.83 -11.42 10.08
C TYR A 49 -7.31 -11.26 10.05
N GLU A 50 -6.78 -10.18 10.66
CA GLU A 50 -5.34 -9.83 10.70
C GLU A 50 -4.41 -11.01 11.08
N SER A 51 -4.86 -11.92 11.94
CA SER A 51 -4.08 -13.10 12.37
C SER A 51 -4.17 -14.33 11.44
N SER A 52 -4.91 -14.26 10.32
CA SER A 52 -5.07 -15.37 9.37
C SER A 52 -5.02 -14.91 7.92
N THR A 53 -6.15 -14.81 7.23
CA THR A 53 -6.23 -14.49 5.79
C THR A 53 -6.15 -13.00 5.50
N GLY A 54 -6.29 -12.15 6.52
CA GLY A 54 -6.36 -10.70 6.39
C GLY A 54 -5.20 -10.08 5.60
N PRO A 55 -3.93 -10.37 5.94
CA PRO A 55 -2.79 -9.81 5.21
C PRO A 55 -2.81 -10.12 3.71
N GLU A 56 -3.34 -11.29 3.31
CA GLU A 56 -3.51 -11.62 1.89
C GLU A 56 -4.68 -10.85 1.28
N GLN A 57 -5.82 -10.76 1.97
CA GLN A 57 -6.98 -9.96 1.53
C GLN A 57 -6.58 -8.50 1.31
N ASP A 58 -5.89 -7.89 2.27
CA ASP A 58 -5.41 -6.50 2.21
C ASP A 58 -4.49 -6.28 1.01
N ARG A 59 -3.60 -7.24 0.71
CA ARG A 59 -2.73 -7.19 -0.46
C ARG A 59 -3.53 -7.20 -1.76
N TYR A 60 -4.54 -8.06 -1.88
CA TYR A 60 -5.41 -8.08 -3.05
C TYR A 60 -6.24 -6.79 -3.18
N SER A 61 -6.75 -6.24 -2.06
CA SER A 61 -7.43 -4.94 -2.04
C SER A 61 -6.53 -3.81 -2.57
N VAL A 62 -5.25 -3.76 -2.19
CA VAL A 62 -4.29 -2.79 -2.74
C VAL A 62 -4.13 -2.94 -4.26
N GLU A 63 -4.12 -4.17 -4.78
CA GLU A 63 -4.04 -4.42 -6.22
C GLU A 63 -5.30 -3.95 -6.96
N VAL A 64 -6.50 -4.10 -6.37
CA VAL A 64 -7.73 -3.52 -6.93
C VAL A 64 -7.58 -2.00 -7.07
N ILE A 65 -7.12 -1.32 -6.02
CA ILE A 65 -6.90 0.13 -6.04
C ILE A 65 -5.90 0.50 -7.15
N ARG A 66 -4.79 -0.25 -7.25
CA ARG A 66 -3.79 -0.02 -8.32
C ARG A 66 -4.37 -0.20 -9.71
N ASN A 67 -5.07 -1.30 -9.97
CA ASN A 67 -5.62 -1.64 -11.28
C ASN A 67 -6.67 -0.62 -11.75
N VAL A 68 -7.55 -0.20 -10.83
CA VAL A 68 -8.53 0.87 -11.11
C VAL A 68 -7.80 2.17 -11.45
N LEU A 69 -6.89 2.62 -10.59
CA LEU A 69 -6.17 3.90 -10.78
C LEU A 69 -5.18 3.91 -11.95
N ASP A 70 -4.77 2.74 -12.44
CA ASP A 70 -3.97 2.61 -13.67
C ASP A 70 -4.84 2.64 -14.93
N SER A 71 -6.08 2.17 -14.84
CA SER A 71 -7.07 2.19 -15.92
C SER A 71 -7.68 3.57 -16.08
N ASP A 72 -8.18 4.11 -14.97
CA ASP A 72 -8.84 5.39 -14.88
C ASP A 72 -7.93 6.33 -14.09
N ARG A 73 -7.62 7.50 -14.64
CA ARG A 73 -6.76 8.52 -13.99
C ARG A 73 -7.66 9.64 -13.43
N PRO A 74 -8.29 9.43 -12.27
CA PRO A 74 -9.25 10.38 -11.73
C PRO A 74 -8.57 11.67 -11.30
N ASP A 75 -9.37 12.72 -11.16
CA ASP A 75 -8.97 14.00 -10.60
C ASP A 75 -9.10 14.04 -9.07
N LEU A 76 -9.97 13.19 -8.53
CA LEU A 76 -10.15 12.98 -7.10
C LEU A 76 -10.45 11.50 -6.81
N VAL A 77 -9.80 10.95 -5.80
CA VAL A 77 -10.20 9.66 -5.20
C VAL A 77 -11.09 9.92 -3.99
N VAL A 78 -12.22 9.22 -3.91
CA VAL A 78 -13.12 9.24 -2.76
C VAL A 78 -13.05 7.89 -2.06
N LEU A 79 -12.72 7.90 -0.77
CA LEU A 79 -12.75 6.74 0.12
C LEU A 79 -14.04 6.80 0.93
N ASN A 80 -15.06 6.03 0.54
CA ASN A 80 -16.44 6.19 1.00
C ASN A 80 -16.84 5.18 2.09
N GLY A 81 -16.09 5.18 3.20
CA GLY A 81 -16.36 4.42 4.41
C GLY A 81 -16.08 2.92 4.36
N ASP A 82 -16.08 2.33 5.55
CA ASP A 82 -15.64 0.97 5.86
C ASP A 82 -14.25 0.67 5.28
N LEU A 83 -13.33 1.60 5.56
CA LEU A 83 -11.95 1.54 5.12
C LEU A 83 -11.21 0.42 5.85
N ILE A 84 -11.39 0.34 7.17
CA ILE A 84 -10.74 -0.60 8.06
C ILE A 84 -11.79 -1.41 8.83
N ASN A 85 -11.56 -2.71 8.99
CA ASN A 85 -12.37 -3.53 9.87
C ASN A 85 -11.92 -3.33 11.34
N GLY A 86 -12.61 -2.47 12.07
CA GLY A 86 -12.31 -2.17 13.46
C GLY A 86 -12.46 -3.33 14.47
N ASP A 87 -13.13 -4.42 14.09
CA ASP A 87 -13.39 -5.57 14.97
C ASP A 87 -12.17 -6.47 15.15
N SER A 88 -11.33 -6.60 14.12
CA SER A 88 -10.25 -7.60 14.04
C SER A 88 -8.86 -7.07 14.35
N THR A 89 -8.69 -5.75 14.40
CA THR A 89 -7.39 -5.07 14.51
C THR A 89 -7.00 -4.78 15.97
N PHE A 90 -5.74 -4.39 16.21
CA PHE A 90 -5.30 -3.92 17.53
C PHE A 90 -5.21 -2.39 17.61
N LYS A 91 -5.60 -1.81 18.76
CA LYS A 91 -5.61 -0.35 18.97
C LYS A 91 -4.30 0.36 18.59
N HIS A 92 -3.16 -0.26 18.87
CA HIS A 92 -1.86 0.39 18.72
C HIS A 92 -1.37 0.44 17.26
N ASN A 93 -2.01 -0.28 16.33
CA ASN A 93 -1.60 -0.35 14.94
C ASN A 93 -2.74 -0.26 13.91
N SER A 94 -4.01 -0.21 14.33
CA SER A 94 -5.16 -0.22 13.42
C SER A 94 -5.12 0.89 12.37
N THR A 95 -4.67 2.09 12.72
CA THR A 95 -4.55 3.20 11.75
C THR A 95 -3.45 2.99 10.71
N HIS A 96 -2.48 2.09 10.91
CA HIS A 96 -1.44 1.84 9.90
C HIS A 96 -1.99 1.23 8.60
N TYR A 97 -3.19 0.66 8.60
CA TYR A 97 -3.84 0.20 7.37
C TYR A 97 -4.17 1.35 6.40
N ILE A 98 -4.31 2.59 6.91
CA ILE A 98 -4.42 3.79 6.06
C ILE A 98 -3.20 3.92 5.14
N ASP A 99 -1.99 3.61 5.64
CA ASP A 99 -0.77 3.65 4.84
C ASP A 99 -0.91 2.78 3.59
N MET A 100 -1.46 1.57 3.72
CA MET A 100 -1.66 0.64 2.62
C MET A 100 -2.72 1.15 1.63
N ILE A 101 -3.82 1.70 2.14
CA ILE A 101 -4.92 2.25 1.34
C ILE A 101 -4.44 3.43 0.51
N VAL A 102 -3.69 4.37 1.11
CA VAL A 102 -3.29 5.61 0.43
C VAL A 102 -1.97 5.48 -0.35
N GLU A 103 -1.14 4.46 -0.10
CA GLU A 103 0.11 4.22 -0.84
C GLU A 103 -0.08 4.30 -2.38
N PRO A 104 -1.03 3.56 -3.01
CA PRO A 104 -1.24 3.64 -4.45
C PRO A 104 -1.72 5.02 -4.93
N ILE A 105 -2.41 5.78 -4.08
CA ILE A 105 -2.92 7.13 -4.38
C ILE A 105 -1.76 8.14 -4.34
N VAL A 106 -0.99 8.13 -3.26
CA VAL A 106 0.19 8.97 -3.02
C VAL A 106 1.25 8.75 -4.10
N ASN A 107 1.54 7.50 -4.45
CA ASN A 107 2.52 7.15 -5.49
C ASN A 107 2.15 7.72 -6.87
N ARG A 108 0.86 8.00 -7.12
CA ARG A 108 0.36 8.61 -8.35
C ARG A 108 0.21 10.12 -8.25
N SER A 109 0.57 10.73 -7.12
CA SER A 109 0.37 12.16 -6.83
C SER A 109 -1.08 12.60 -7.02
N LEU A 110 -2.01 11.68 -6.77
CA LEU A 110 -3.45 11.97 -6.79
C LEU A 110 -3.84 12.62 -5.47
N THR A 111 -4.93 13.35 -5.50
CA THR A 111 -5.55 13.92 -4.31
C THR A 111 -6.79 13.12 -3.95
N TRP A 112 -7.13 13.06 -2.66
CA TRP A 112 -8.23 12.23 -2.18
C TRP A 112 -8.98 12.87 -1.02
N ALA A 113 -10.20 12.40 -0.81
CA ALA A 113 -11.04 12.77 0.31
C ALA A 113 -11.77 11.53 0.82
N SER A 114 -12.11 11.51 2.10
CA SER A 114 -12.76 10.37 2.75
C SER A 114 -14.02 10.76 3.50
N THR A 115 -14.90 9.78 3.69
CA THR A 115 -15.88 9.75 4.78
C THR A 115 -15.89 8.35 5.38
N TYR A 116 -16.50 8.17 6.55
CA TYR A 116 -16.34 6.97 7.36
C TYR A 116 -17.64 6.20 7.53
N GLY A 117 -17.50 4.90 7.69
CA GLY A 117 -18.57 3.95 7.92
C GLY A 117 -18.64 3.44 9.35
N ASN A 118 -19.52 2.47 9.57
CA ASN A 118 -19.74 1.87 10.87
C ASN A 118 -18.61 0.92 11.29
N HIS A 119 -17.79 0.40 10.38
CA HIS A 119 -16.60 -0.40 10.74
C HIS A 119 -15.37 0.44 11.06
N ASP A 120 -15.36 1.71 10.64
CA ASP A 120 -14.30 2.68 10.96
C ASP A 120 -14.40 3.21 12.40
N HIS A 121 -15.45 2.84 13.13
CA HIS A 121 -15.69 3.16 14.55
C HIS A 121 -15.94 1.88 15.37
N ASN A 122 -14.95 1.47 16.15
CA ASN A 122 -15.04 0.23 16.92
C ASN A 122 -14.17 0.22 18.20
N TYR A 123 -14.07 -0.93 18.86
CA TYR A 123 -13.30 -1.09 20.09
C TYR A 123 -11.81 -0.76 19.91
N ASN A 124 -11.24 -1.04 18.73
CA ASN A 124 -9.82 -0.86 18.43
C ASN A 124 -9.52 0.27 17.42
N ILE A 125 -10.51 1.04 17.01
CA ILE A 125 -10.34 2.12 16.03
C ILE A 125 -11.38 3.22 16.24
N ASP A 126 -11.02 4.46 15.96
CA ASP A 126 -11.91 5.61 16.01
C ASP A 126 -11.64 6.51 14.79
N GLY A 127 -12.69 7.13 14.24
CA GLY A 127 -12.60 7.94 13.04
C GLY A 127 -11.66 9.15 13.21
N ASP A 128 -11.58 9.72 14.41
CA ASP A 128 -10.68 10.85 14.69
C ASP A 128 -9.20 10.43 14.56
N ASP A 129 -8.83 9.22 14.97
CA ASP A 129 -7.48 8.67 14.81
C ASP A 129 -7.18 8.33 13.33
N ILE A 130 -8.18 7.88 12.57
CA ILE A 130 -8.08 7.69 11.12
C ILE A 130 -7.79 9.03 10.43
N LEU A 131 -8.57 10.07 10.75
CA LEU A 131 -8.41 11.41 10.17
C LEU A 131 -7.01 11.97 10.43
N VAL A 132 -6.52 11.84 11.66
CA VAL A 132 -5.15 12.27 12.01
C VAL A 132 -4.12 11.52 11.18
N ARG A 133 -4.30 10.20 10.96
CA ARG A 133 -3.36 9.40 10.17
C ARG A 133 -3.39 9.78 8.69
N GLU A 134 -4.57 9.95 8.10
CA GLU A 134 -4.73 10.36 6.70
C GLU A 134 -4.04 11.69 6.41
N GLN A 135 -4.15 12.65 7.33
CA GLN A 135 -3.54 13.99 7.20
C GLN A 135 -2.01 13.97 7.22
N MET A 136 -1.37 12.85 7.59
CA MET A 136 0.07 12.67 7.49
C MET A 136 0.56 12.44 6.05
N PHE A 137 -0.34 12.19 5.10
CA PHE A 137 -0.01 11.88 3.71
C PHE A 137 -0.38 13.04 2.76
N PRO A 138 0.45 13.31 1.72
CA PRO A 138 0.29 14.47 0.86
C PRO A 138 -0.82 14.29 -0.17
N GLY A 139 -1.81 15.18 -0.21
CA GLY A 139 -2.95 15.09 -1.12
C GLY A 139 -4.28 14.78 -0.42
N ALA A 140 -4.27 14.59 0.90
CA ALA A 140 -5.48 14.42 1.71
C ALA A 140 -6.27 15.73 1.83
N ARG A 141 -7.55 15.70 1.43
CA ARG A 141 -8.48 16.84 1.49
C ARG A 141 -9.56 16.70 2.56
N THR A 142 -9.58 15.59 3.29
CA THR A 142 -10.59 15.30 4.32
C THR A 142 -10.58 16.34 5.44
N GLN A 143 -11.77 16.83 5.79
CA GLN A 143 -11.95 17.90 6.78
C GLN A 143 -13.04 17.59 7.81
N LYS A 144 -13.02 18.34 8.92
CA LYS A 144 -14.01 18.30 10.01
C LYS A 144 -14.61 19.69 10.18
N MET A 145 -15.59 20.05 9.34
CA MET A 145 -16.24 21.37 9.38
C MET A 145 -17.37 21.44 10.42
N VAL A 146 -17.94 20.29 10.80
CA VAL A 146 -18.89 20.18 11.91
C VAL A 146 -18.19 19.47 13.07
N ASN A 147 -18.15 20.13 14.23
CA ASN A 147 -17.48 19.61 15.42
C ASN A 147 -18.41 19.64 16.62
N THR A 148 -19.38 18.74 16.62
CA THR A 148 -20.22 18.45 17.79
C THR A 148 -19.92 17.05 18.29
N THR A 149 -20.32 16.74 19.52
CA THR A 149 -20.14 15.38 20.07
C THR A 149 -20.95 14.31 19.30
N LYS A 150 -21.93 14.73 18.49
CA LYS A 150 -22.86 13.86 17.77
C LYS A 150 -22.70 13.90 16.25
N SER A 151 -21.83 14.73 15.70
CA SER A 151 -21.70 14.86 14.24
C SER A 151 -20.91 13.72 13.58
N GLY A 152 -20.25 12.84 14.36
CA GLY A 152 -19.23 11.94 13.80
C GLY A 152 -17.90 12.68 13.57
N THR A 153 -17.01 12.12 12.76
CA THR A 153 -15.68 12.68 12.51
C THR A 153 -15.64 13.59 11.29
N THR A 154 -16.19 13.19 10.14
CA THR A 154 -15.97 13.90 8.86
C THR A 154 -17.23 14.45 8.22
N ASN A 155 -17.44 15.76 8.34
CA ASN A 155 -18.54 16.45 7.63
C ASN A 155 -18.01 17.74 7.03
N TYR A 156 -18.01 17.83 5.70
CA TYR A 156 -17.36 18.90 4.96
C TYR A 156 -17.82 18.94 3.50
N TYR A 157 -17.38 19.96 2.77
CA TYR A 157 -17.56 20.03 1.32
C TYR A 157 -16.27 20.46 0.63
N LEU A 158 -16.13 20.09 -0.65
CA LEU A 158 -15.05 20.51 -1.52
C LEU A 158 -15.60 21.20 -2.77
N PRO A 159 -15.21 22.46 -3.04
CA PRO A 159 -15.56 23.14 -4.28
C PRO A 159 -14.67 22.68 -5.45
N VAL A 160 -15.27 22.51 -6.63
CA VAL A 160 -14.57 22.23 -7.90
C VAL A 160 -14.80 23.38 -8.86
N TYR A 161 -13.71 24.01 -9.30
CA TYR A 161 -13.71 25.26 -10.06
C TYR A 161 -13.69 25.05 -11.57
N PRO A 162 -14.22 26.01 -12.36
CA PRO A 162 -14.21 25.97 -13.82
C PRO A 162 -12.81 25.80 -14.40
N SER A 163 -12.71 25.21 -15.59
CA SER A 163 -11.42 24.89 -16.24
C SER A 163 -10.55 26.10 -16.63
N ASP A 164 -11.16 27.29 -16.70
CA ASP A 164 -10.54 28.57 -17.05
C ASP A 164 -10.29 29.48 -15.83
N CYS A 165 -10.57 29.00 -14.62
CA CYS A 165 -10.33 29.75 -13.39
C CYS A 165 -8.82 29.87 -13.07
N GLU A 166 -8.27 31.08 -13.13
CA GLU A 166 -6.86 31.35 -12.76
C GLU A 166 -6.69 31.66 -11.26
N ASP A 167 -7.67 32.34 -10.65
CA ASP A 167 -7.71 32.67 -9.22
C ASP A 167 -9.09 32.34 -8.65
N THR A 168 -9.13 31.38 -7.72
CA THR A 168 -10.38 30.92 -7.11
C THR A 168 -11.10 31.99 -6.30
N SER A 169 -10.45 33.10 -5.90
CA SER A 169 -11.16 34.20 -5.24
C SER A 169 -12.13 34.93 -6.15
N ASP A 170 -11.91 34.84 -7.47
CA ASP A 170 -12.69 35.56 -8.49
C ASP A 170 -13.64 34.63 -9.25
N CYS A 171 -13.65 33.34 -8.94
CA CYS A 171 -14.45 32.33 -9.61
C CYS A 171 -15.54 31.75 -8.71
N SER A 172 -16.70 31.47 -9.28
CA SER A 172 -17.70 30.62 -8.63
C SER A 172 -17.46 29.16 -9.00
N PRO A 173 -17.47 28.21 -8.04
CA PRO A 173 -17.32 26.79 -8.35
C PRO A 173 -18.46 26.30 -9.25
N ASN A 174 -18.16 25.30 -10.08
CA ASN A 174 -19.16 24.65 -10.95
C ASN A 174 -19.78 23.42 -10.29
N LEU A 175 -19.08 22.81 -9.33
CA LEU A 175 -19.55 21.63 -8.63
C LEU A 175 -19.16 21.70 -7.14
N ILE A 176 -20.05 21.29 -6.25
CA ILE A 176 -19.75 21.04 -4.84
C ILE A 176 -19.81 19.53 -4.57
N LEU A 177 -18.80 19.01 -3.87
CA LEU A 177 -18.76 17.64 -3.39
C LEU A 177 -19.03 17.65 -1.88
N TRP A 178 -20.12 17.04 -1.43
CA TRP A 178 -20.52 16.95 -0.02
C TRP A 178 -20.13 15.60 0.57
N PHE A 179 -19.60 15.60 1.78
CA PHE A 179 -19.20 14.39 2.51
C PHE A 179 -19.89 14.37 3.87
N PHE A 180 -20.58 13.27 4.16
CA PHE A 180 -21.40 13.10 5.37
C PHE A 180 -21.00 11.84 6.13
N ASP A 181 -20.70 12.01 7.41
CA ASP A 181 -20.42 10.91 8.32
C ASP A 181 -21.74 10.32 8.84
N SER A 182 -22.09 9.13 8.35
CA SER A 182 -23.26 8.39 8.82
C SER A 182 -23.06 7.69 10.16
N ARG A 183 -21.85 7.75 10.73
CA ARG A 183 -21.49 7.15 12.03
C ARG A 183 -21.74 5.63 12.04
N GLY A 184 -22.20 5.10 13.18
CA GLY A 184 -22.46 3.68 13.41
C GLY A 184 -21.30 2.95 14.09
N GLY A 185 -21.47 1.64 14.30
CA GLY A 185 -20.50 0.83 15.02
C GLY A 185 -20.56 1.06 16.53
N ASN A 186 -19.40 1.24 17.16
CA ASN A 186 -19.29 1.45 18.61
C ASN A 186 -18.44 2.68 18.91
N TYR A 187 -18.80 3.41 19.97
CA TYR A 187 -17.86 4.35 20.57
C TYR A 187 -16.60 3.60 21.01
N TYR A 188 -15.45 4.27 20.94
CA TYR A 188 -14.20 3.70 21.41
C TYR A 188 -14.32 3.17 22.85
N GLN A 189 -14.13 1.85 23.04
CA GLN A 189 -14.33 1.14 24.32
C GLN A 189 -15.72 1.34 24.96
N GLY A 190 -16.74 1.64 24.15
CA GLY A 190 -18.02 2.13 24.60
C GLY A 190 -19.21 1.31 24.10
N SER A 191 -20.38 1.94 24.21
CA SER A 191 -21.65 1.40 23.72
C SER A 191 -21.80 1.60 22.21
N TRP A 192 -22.90 1.08 21.68
CA TRP A 192 -23.31 1.33 20.30
C TRP A 192 -23.39 2.82 20.00
N MET A 193 -22.94 3.16 18.80
CA MET A 193 -23.01 4.51 18.26
C MET A 193 -24.24 4.65 17.38
N GLU A 194 -24.89 5.80 17.45
CA GLU A 194 -25.94 6.20 16.52
C GLU A 194 -25.42 6.12 15.08
N ASN A 195 -26.22 5.59 14.15
CA ASN A 195 -25.84 5.27 12.77
C ASN A 195 -26.66 6.07 11.73
N TRP A 196 -26.72 7.38 11.91
CA TRP A 196 -27.31 8.31 10.95
C TRP A 196 -26.59 9.64 10.94
N VAL A 197 -26.74 10.40 9.86
CA VAL A 197 -26.29 11.79 9.78
C VAL A 197 -27.07 12.63 10.79
N ASP A 198 -26.38 13.11 11.83
CA ASP A 198 -27.00 13.82 12.95
C ASP A 198 -27.64 15.15 12.54
N GLN A 199 -28.66 15.57 13.28
CA GLN A 199 -29.37 16.83 13.04
C GLN A 199 -28.44 18.05 12.97
N SER A 200 -27.36 18.08 13.76
CA SER A 200 -26.39 19.18 13.72
C SER A 200 -25.65 19.29 12.37
N VAL A 201 -25.45 18.16 11.69
CA VAL A 201 -24.89 18.10 10.34
C VAL A 201 -25.93 18.55 9.32
N VAL A 202 -27.19 18.14 9.47
CA VAL A 202 -28.31 18.58 8.62
C VAL A 202 -28.50 20.11 8.70
N ASP A 203 -28.46 20.67 9.91
CA ASP A 203 -28.57 22.12 10.13
C ASP A 203 -27.40 22.87 9.47
N TRP A 204 -26.18 22.32 9.59
CA TRP A 204 -25.00 22.86 8.91
C TRP A 204 -25.14 22.79 7.39
N PHE A 205 -25.63 21.67 6.85
CA PHE A 205 -25.79 21.47 5.42
C PHE A 205 -26.77 22.47 4.82
N ASN A 206 -27.96 22.60 5.41
CA ASN A 206 -28.98 23.58 5.01
C ASN A 206 -28.45 25.01 5.03
N LYS A 207 -27.78 25.40 6.13
CA LYS A 207 -27.19 26.73 6.28
C LYS A 207 -26.10 26.99 5.25
N THR A 208 -25.15 26.07 5.11
CA THR A 208 -23.99 26.21 4.24
C THR A 208 -24.40 26.25 2.77
N SER A 209 -25.34 25.39 2.35
CA SER A 209 -25.87 25.41 0.99
C SER A 209 -26.57 26.74 0.65
N THR A 210 -27.34 27.29 1.59
CA THR A 210 -27.96 28.61 1.44
C THR A 210 -26.91 29.72 1.34
N GLU A 211 -25.86 29.67 2.17
CA GLU A 211 -24.76 30.64 2.16
C GLU A 211 -23.98 30.59 0.84
N LEU A 212 -23.61 29.40 0.34
CA LEU A 212 -22.93 29.22 -0.94
C LEU A 212 -23.77 29.72 -2.12
N THR A 213 -25.06 29.40 -2.14
CA THR A 213 -25.98 29.87 -3.18
C THR A 213 -26.07 31.40 -3.21
N LYS A 214 -26.09 32.02 -2.02
CA LYS A 214 -26.14 33.47 -1.87
C LYS A 214 -24.81 34.13 -2.25
N GLU A 215 -23.69 33.55 -1.85
CA GLU A 215 -22.34 34.05 -2.12
C GLU A 215 -22.06 34.06 -3.63
N HIS A 216 -22.36 32.96 -4.32
CA HIS A 216 -22.09 32.81 -5.74
C HIS A 216 -23.24 33.22 -6.66
N ASN A 217 -24.38 33.62 -6.08
CA ASN A 217 -25.60 34.04 -6.77
C ASN A 217 -26.07 33.02 -7.85
N LYS A 218 -25.87 31.73 -7.59
CA LYS A 218 -26.33 30.62 -8.43
C LYS A 218 -26.52 29.37 -7.58
N THR A 219 -27.46 28.51 -7.95
CA THR A 219 -27.47 27.13 -7.47
C THR A 219 -26.29 26.42 -8.12
N ILE A 220 -25.40 25.86 -7.30
CA ILE A 220 -24.24 25.12 -7.78
C ILE A 220 -24.61 23.63 -7.78
N PRO A 221 -24.50 22.93 -8.92
CA PRO A 221 -24.65 21.48 -8.97
C PRO A 221 -23.78 20.78 -7.93
N SER A 222 -24.23 19.65 -7.39
CA SER A 222 -23.51 18.94 -6.34
C SER A 222 -23.70 17.44 -6.36
N LEU A 223 -22.70 16.74 -5.82
CA LEU A 223 -22.71 15.30 -5.56
C LEU A 223 -22.46 15.09 -4.07
N ALA A 224 -23.11 14.08 -3.49
CA ALA A 224 -23.00 13.77 -2.07
C ALA A 224 -22.47 12.35 -1.85
N PHE A 225 -21.64 12.19 -0.83
CA PHE A 225 -21.06 10.91 -0.42
C PHE A 225 -21.40 10.67 1.05
N VAL A 226 -21.90 9.48 1.34
CA VAL A 226 -22.21 8.97 2.67
C VAL A 226 -21.92 7.48 2.67
N HIS A 227 -21.54 6.87 3.79
CA HIS A 227 -21.31 5.42 3.77
C HIS A 227 -22.62 4.63 3.83
N VAL A 228 -23.37 4.76 4.93
CA VAL A 228 -24.62 4.04 5.15
C VAL A 228 -25.78 4.69 4.38
N PRO A 229 -26.54 3.94 3.56
CA PRO A 229 -27.60 4.49 2.74
C PRO A 229 -28.81 4.95 3.57
N VAL A 230 -29.57 5.89 3.03
CA VAL A 230 -30.81 6.40 3.65
C VAL A 230 -31.96 5.41 3.50
N ASN A 231 -32.97 5.50 4.37
CA ASN A 231 -34.11 4.58 4.37
C ASN A 231 -34.87 4.51 3.02
N ALA A 232 -34.84 5.57 2.22
CA ALA A 232 -35.42 5.58 0.87
C ALA A 232 -34.86 4.45 -0.01
N THR A 233 -33.57 4.10 0.11
CA THR A 233 -32.98 3.02 -0.71
C THR A 233 -33.60 1.66 -0.40
N VAL A 234 -33.97 1.39 0.85
CA VAL A 234 -34.61 0.13 1.27
C VAL A 234 -35.99 -0.02 0.63
N ALA A 235 -36.79 1.04 0.64
CA ALA A 235 -38.09 1.06 -0.03
C ALA A 235 -37.94 0.86 -1.55
N LEU A 236 -36.97 1.52 -2.19
CA LEU A 236 -36.67 1.31 -3.61
C LEU A 236 -36.22 -0.13 -3.91
N GLN A 237 -35.37 -0.70 -3.07
CA GLN A 237 -34.83 -2.05 -3.20
C GLN A 237 -35.92 -3.12 -3.09
N THR A 238 -36.89 -2.90 -2.20
CA THR A 238 -37.88 -3.92 -1.80
C THR A 238 -39.26 -3.73 -2.43
N GLU A 239 -39.83 -2.53 -2.36
CA GLU A 239 -41.22 -2.26 -2.75
C GLU A 239 -41.36 -2.12 -4.26
N LEU A 240 -40.53 -1.26 -4.86
CA LEU A 240 -40.52 -1.02 -6.30
C LEU A 240 -39.66 -2.04 -7.04
N GLY A 241 -38.59 -2.49 -6.40
CA GLY A 241 -37.64 -3.45 -6.94
C GLY A 241 -36.69 -2.85 -7.99
N ILE A 242 -35.51 -3.44 -8.09
CA ILE A 242 -34.48 -3.03 -9.04
C ILE A 242 -34.62 -3.82 -10.34
N ARG A 243 -34.98 -3.13 -11.43
CA ARG A 243 -35.02 -3.74 -12.76
C ARG A 243 -33.65 -3.62 -13.40
N LYS A 244 -32.92 -4.74 -13.47
CA LYS A 244 -31.51 -4.82 -13.95
C LYS A 244 -31.17 -4.14 -15.29
N ASN A 245 -32.17 -3.83 -16.14
CA ASN A 245 -31.98 -3.17 -17.44
C ASN A 245 -32.38 -1.68 -17.44
N TYR A 246 -32.87 -1.15 -16.31
CA TYR A 246 -33.33 0.24 -16.16
C TYR A 246 -32.58 0.92 -15.00
N GLN A 247 -32.51 0.23 -13.86
CA GLN A 247 -31.69 0.61 -12.71
C GLN A 247 -30.44 -0.28 -12.74
N VAL A 248 -29.50 0.07 -13.62
CA VAL A 248 -28.35 -0.79 -13.94
C VAL A 248 -27.44 -0.97 -12.73
N GLY A 249 -27.13 -2.22 -12.42
CA GLY A 249 -26.32 -2.63 -11.26
C GLY A 249 -26.78 -3.97 -10.71
N ILE A 250 -26.00 -4.50 -9.77
CA ILE A 250 -26.29 -5.73 -9.03
C ILE A 250 -27.17 -5.35 -7.84
N ASN A 251 -28.21 -6.14 -7.56
CA ASN A 251 -29.07 -6.01 -6.38
C ASN A 251 -29.18 -7.37 -5.68
N ASP A 252 -28.09 -7.80 -5.05
CA ASP A 252 -27.91 -9.20 -4.61
C ASP A 252 -27.76 -9.32 -3.09
N ASP A 253 -27.72 -8.20 -2.37
CA ASP A 253 -27.85 -8.22 -0.91
C ASP A 253 -29.33 -8.34 -0.48
N PRO A 254 -29.59 -8.91 0.72
CA PRO A 254 -30.84 -8.63 1.41
C PRO A 254 -31.00 -7.10 1.58
N PRO A 255 -32.21 -6.62 1.93
CA PRO A 255 -32.38 -5.18 2.17
C PRO A 255 -31.32 -4.69 3.13
N VAL A 256 -30.46 -3.80 2.63
CA VAL A 256 -29.26 -3.38 3.34
C VAL A 256 -29.70 -2.56 4.56
N PRO A 257 -29.06 -2.75 5.72
CA PRO A 257 -29.26 -1.87 6.87
C PRO A 257 -29.09 -0.39 6.49
N GLN A 258 -30.18 0.35 6.56
CA GLN A 258 -30.21 1.79 6.34
C GLN A 258 -29.75 2.56 7.58
N GLN A 259 -29.59 3.86 7.44
CA GLN A 259 -29.40 4.76 8.57
C GLN A 259 -30.55 4.63 9.59
N GLY A 260 -30.21 4.58 10.88
CA GLY A 260 -31.16 4.34 11.96
C GLY A 260 -31.59 2.87 12.14
N TYR A 261 -31.03 1.92 11.38
CA TYR A 261 -31.31 0.49 11.59
C TYR A 261 -30.89 0.06 13.01
N GLY A 262 -31.80 -0.61 13.72
CA GLY A 262 -31.59 -1.00 15.12
C GLY A 262 -31.86 0.10 16.14
N TRP A 263 -32.52 1.19 15.75
CA TRP A 263 -32.89 2.30 16.65
C TRP A 263 -34.38 2.61 16.59
N CYS A 264 -35.02 2.65 17.76
CA CYS A 264 -36.42 3.04 17.89
C CYS A 264 -36.59 4.57 17.78
N ALA A 265 -37.82 5.00 17.50
CA ALA A 265 -38.17 6.43 17.39
C ALA A 265 -37.86 7.26 18.66
N ASP A 266 -37.78 6.62 19.83
CA ASP A 266 -37.38 7.28 21.10
C ASP A 266 -35.86 7.31 21.35
N GLY A 267 -35.07 6.77 20.41
CA GLY A 267 -33.62 6.68 20.50
C GLY A 267 -33.11 5.44 21.25
N THR A 268 -33.96 4.45 21.55
CA THR A 268 -33.50 3.20 22.17
C THR A 268 -32.79 2.30 21.15
N PRO A 269 -31.56 1.82 21.41
CA PRO A 269 -30.85 0.89 20.52
C PRO A 269 -31.34 -0.54 20.72
N THR A 270 -32.23 -1.01 19.85
CA THR A 270 -32.71 -2.40 19.80
C THR A 270 -33.29 -2.72 18.42
N TYR A 271 -33.23 -4.00 18.03
CA TYR A 271 -33.89 -4.53 16.84
C TYR A 271 -35.37 -4.88 17.07
N ASP A 272 -35.88 -4.75 18.29
CA ASP A 272 -37.24 -5.16 18.67
C ASP A 272 -38.33 -4.14 18.32
N CYS A 273 -37.99 -3.07 17.60
CA CYS A 273 -38.92 -2.03 17.18
C CYS A 273 -38.79 -1.73 15.67
N PRO A 274 -39.84 -1.18 15.04
CA PRO A 274 -39.75 -0.67 13.68
C PRO A 274 -38.74 0.48 13.58
N TYR A 275 -38.27 0.72 12.35
CA TYR A 275 -37.48 1.89 11.98
C TYR A 275 -38.07 3.19 12.56
N GLY A 276 -37.21 3.99 13.18
CA GLY A 276 -37.63 5.12 14.01
C GLY A 276 -37.65 6.50 13.32
N GLY A 277 -37.22 6.60 12.06
CA GLY A 277 -37.25 7.87 11.32
C GLY A 277 -36.06 8.81 11.57
N GLN A 278 -34.93 8.30 12.06
CA GLN A 278 -33.81 9.14 12.53
C GLN A 278 -33.12 9.92 11.41
N ASP A 279 -33.07 9.36 10.20
CA ASP A 279 -32.49 9.99 9.00
C ASP A 279 -33.51 10.78 8.17
N VAL A 280 -34.78 10.90 8.60
CA VAL A 280 -35.80 11.72 7.92
C VAL A 280 -35.32 13.16 7.69
N PRO A 281 -34.74 13.87 8.68
CA PRO A 281 -34.24 15.22 8.44
C PRO A 281 -33.15 15.30 7.36
N PHE A 282 -32.32 14.26 7.23
CA PHE A 282 -31.30 14.19 6.20
C PHE A 282 -31.91 13.93 4.83
N MET A 283 -32.86 12.99 4.72
CA MET A 283 -33.61 12.76 3.49
C MET A 283 -34.38 14.02 3.03
N GLU A 284 -35.02 14.74 3.95
CA GLU A 284 -35.68 16.02 3.66
C GLU A 284 -34.70 17.05 3.10
N ALA A 285 -33.51 17.19 3.69
CA ALA A 285 -32.49 18.10 3.19
C ALA A 285 -32.02 17.72 1.77
N LEU A 286 -31.83 16.43 1.49
CA LEU A 286 -31.40 15.93 0.18
C LEU A 286 -32.41 16.26 -0.94
N VAL A 287 -33.72 16.23 -0.65
CA VAL A 287 -34.75 16.50 -1.68
C VAL A 287 -35.18 17.97 -1.74
N THR A 288 -34.86 18.78 -0.73
CA THR A 288 -35.23 20.21 -0.68
C THR A 288 -34.10 21.14 -1.13
N ILE A 289 -32.84 20.77 -0.90
CA ILE A 289 -31.69 21.57 -1.35
C ILE A 289 -31.54 21.42 -2.87
N PRO A 290 -31.59 22.52 -3.65
CA PRO A 290 -31.52 22.43 -5.09
C PRO A 290 -30.11 22.10 -5.58
N GLY A 291 -30.01 21.40 -6.70
CA GLY A 291 -28.74 21.14 -7.40
C GLY A 291 -28.03 19.85 -6.96
N ILE A 292 -28.55 19.09 -6.01
CA ILE A 292 -27.99 17.76 -5.68
C ILE A 292 -28.39 16.78 -6.78
N ILE A 293 -27.39 16.32 -7.54
CA ILE A 293 -27.59 15.38 -8.64
C ILE A 293 -27.74 13.96 -8.09
N GLY A 294 -26.87 13.56 -7.16
CA GLY A 294 -26.94 12.23 -6.58
C GLY A 294 -26.22 12.07 -5.25
N LEU A 295 -26.67 11.07 -4.51
CA LEU A 295 -26.08 10.55 -3.27
C LEU A 295 -25.47 9.18 -3.56
N PHE A 296 -24.19 9.03 -3.23
CA PHE A 296 -23.43 7.80 -3.43
C PHE A 296 -23.10 7.16 -2.09
N SER A 297 -23.55 5.91 -1.92
CA SER A 297 -23.39 5.10 -0.72
C SER A 297 -22.46 3.91 -0.93
N GLY A 298 -21.76 3.48 0.12
CA GLY A 298 -21.18 2.12 0.19
C GLY A 298 -22.24 1.17 0.75
N HIS A 299 -21.83 0.25 1.61
CA HIS A 299 -22.66 -0.46 2.59
C HIS A 299 -23.87 -1.20 2.00
N ASP A 300 -23.98 -2.52 1.96
CA ASP A 300 -22.94 -3.55 2.06
C ASP A 300 -22.37 -3.85 0.65
N HIS A 301 -22.24 -5.12 0.26
CA HIS A 301 -21.22 -5.55 -0.70
C HIS A 301 -21.76 -6.02 -2.06
N GLY A 302 -23.05 -6.33 -2.13
CA GLY A 302 -23.74 -6.94 -3.26
C GLY A 302 -24.66 -5.99 -4.03
N ASN A 303 -24.69 -4.71 -3.66
CA ASN A 303 -25.48 -3.68 -4.36
C ASN A 303 -24.59 -2.72 -5.14
N THR A 304 -24.93 -2.45 -6.40
CA THR A 304 -24.16 -1.56 -7.30
C THR A 304 -25.06 -0.73 -8.23
N TRP A 305 -26.36 -0.66 -7.93
CA TRP A 305 -27.34 0.06 -8.76
C TRP A 305 -27.46 1.53 -8.40
N CYS A 306 -27.96 2.31 -9.37
CA CYS A 306 -28.49 3.65 -9.15
C CYS A 306 -30.01 3.65 -9.38
N TYR A 307 -30.74 4.53 -8.69
CA TYR A 307 -32.17 4.75 -8.84
C TYR A 307 -32.47 6.25 -8.80
N ARG A 308 -33.30 6.77 -9.72
CA ARG A 308 -33.77 8.16 -9.66
C ARG A 308 -35.00 8.24 -8.77
N TRP A 309 -34.91 8.88 -7.62
CA TRP A 309 -36.03 8.99 -6.69
C TRP A 309 -36.93 10.18 -7.06
N ASP A 310 -38.00 9.92 -7.80
CA ASP A 310 -38.89 10.93 -8.41
C ASP A 310 -40.37 10.77 -8.03
N GLN A 311 -40.65 10.02 -6.96
CA GLN A 311 -42.00 9.81 -6.45
C GLN A 311 -42.00 9.60 -4.93
N GLN A 312 -43.17 9.69 -4.32
CA GLN A 312 -43.37 9.32 -2.92
C GLN A 312 -43.29 7.79 -2.75
N LEU A 313 -42.62 7.32 -1.70
CA LEU A 313 -42.45 5.89 -1.37
C LEU A 313 -43.44 5.47 -0.27
N GLU A 314 -43.81 4.18 -0.23
CA GLU A 314 -44.72 3.70 0.80
C GLU A 314 -44.08 3.82 2.19
N GLY A 315 -44.87 4.21 3.19
CA GLY A 315 -44.35 4.42 4.55
C GLY A 315 -43.48 5.68 4.73
N MET A 316 -43.37 6.55 3.73
CA MET A 316 -42.66 7.82 3.82
C MET A 316 -43.55 9.01 3.45
N ASP A 317 -43.59 10.02 4.32
CA ASP A 317 -44.26 11.31 4.05
C ASP A 317 -43.33 12.28 3.29
N LEU A 318 -42.47 11.75 2.42
CA LEU A 318 -41.49 12.51 1.65
C LEU A 318 -41.52 12.09 0.17
N GLU A 319 -41.59 13.06 -0.73
CA GLU A 319 -41.59 12.86 -2.18
C GLU A 319 -40.20 13.14 -2.75
N GLY A 320 -39.68 12.20 -3.54
CA GLY A 320 -38.40 12.37 -4.23
C GLY A 320 -38.45 13.49 -5.26
N ASN A 321 -37.39 14.29 -5.36
CA ASN A 321 -37.29 15.42 -6.30
C ASN A 321 -36.58 15.08 -7.62
N GLY A 322 -36.24 13.81 -7.84
CA GLY A 322 -35.42 13.33 -8.96
C GLY A 322 -33.93 13.15 -8.65
N ILE A 323 -33.50 13.25 -7.39
CA ILE A 323 -32.13 12.88 -6.97
C ILE A 323 -31.82 11.42 -7.29
N HIS A 324 -30.60 11.14 -7.71
CA HIS A 324 -30.11 9.77 -7.94
C HIS A 324 -29.52 9.18 -6.65
N LEU A 325 -30.05 8.05 -6.18
CA LEU A 325 -29.47 7.27 -5.07
C LEU A 325 -28.68 6.11 -5.67
N CYS A 326 -27.39 6.04 -5.36
CA CYS A 326 -26.45 5.12 -6.00
C CYS A 326 -25.63 4.33 -4.97
N TYR A 327 -25.50 3.02 -5.16
CA TYR A 327 -24.52 2.21 -4.45
C TYR A 327 -23.17 2.22 -5.17
N GLY A 328 -22.08 2.19 -4.42
CA GLY A 328 -20.71 2.05 -4.91
C GLY A 328 -20.43 0.65 -5.45
N GLN A 329 -19.15 0.34 -5.57
CA GLN A 329 -18.67 -1.01 -5.81
C GLN A 329 -17.84 -1.40 -4.60
N ARG A 330 -18.05 -2.60 -4.06
CA ARG A 330 -17.12 -3.16 -3.08
C ARG A 330 -15.73 -3.24 -3.68
N SER A 331 -14.79 -2.59 -3.02
CA SER A 331 -13.40 -2.52 -3.48
C SER A 331 -12.48 -3.52 -2.80
N GLY A 332 -12.84 -3.96 -1.58
CA GLY A 332 -11.99 -4.83 -0.77
C GLY A 332 -12.19 -6.32 -0.98
N TYR A 333 -11.13 -7.08 -0.68
CA TYR A 333 -11.21 -8.50 -0.39
C TYR A 333 -11.52 -8.81 1.09
N GLY A 334 -11.45 -7.81 1.97
CA GLY A 334 -12.09 -7.84 3.28
C GLY A 334 -13.62 -7.71 3.15
N GLY A 335 -14.37 -8.05 4.19
CA GLY A 335 -15.84 -8.13 4.17
C GLY A 335 -16.37 -9.49 3.67
N TYR A 336 -17.69 -9.68 3.73
CA TYR A 336 -18.36 -10.91 3.27
C TYR A 336 -18.71 -10.88 1.78
N GLY A 337 -18.91 -12.06 1.18
CA GLY A 337 -19.33 -12.20 -0.23
C GLY A 337 -18.17 -12.21 -1.21
N ASP A 338 -18.44 -12.63 -2.44
CA ASP A 338 -17.41 -12.91 -3.46
C ASP A 338 -17.58 -12.09 -4.75
N TRP A 339 -18.46 -11.09 -4.76
CA TRP A 339 -18.66 -10.21 -5.92
C TRP A 339 -17.32 -9.66 -6.42
N ILE A 340 -17.19 -9.55 -7.74
CA ILE A 340 -15.98 -9.01 -8.37
C ILE A 340 -15.65 -7.63 -7.79
N ARG A 341 -14.37 -7.33 -7.51
CA ARG A 341 -13.99 -6.06 -6.88
C ARG A 341 -13.82 -4.99 -7.95
N GLY A 342 -13.88 -3.74 -7.52
CA GLY A 342 -13.73 -2.60 -8.39
C GLY A 342 -14.01 -1.28 -7.70
N ALA A 343 -14.25 -0.25 -8.49
CA ALA A 343 -14.63 1.08 -8.02
C ALA A 343 -15.76 1.65 -8.87
N ARG A 344 -16.57 2.52 -8.29
CA ARG A 344 -17.50 3.35 -9.07
C ARG A 344 -16.77 4.59 -9.55
N GLU A 345 -16.89 4.86 -10.83
CA GLU A 345 -16.38 6.06 -11.47
C GLU A 345 -17.53 7.04 -11.71
N ILE A 346 -17.27 8.33 -11.50
CA ILE A 346 -18.13 9.43 -11.92
C ILE A 346 -17.33 10.31 -12.88
N VAL A 347 -17.86 10.54 -14.07
CA VAL A 347 -17.31 11.49 -15.04
C VAL A 347 -18.32 12.60 -15.25
N VAL A 348 -17.87 13.83 -15.04
CA VAL A 348 -18.70 15.01 -15.21
C VAL A 348 -18.04 15.99 -16.17
N THR A 349 -18.86 16.61 -17.02
CA THR A 349 -18.44 17.72 -17.87
C THR A 349 -19.15 19.00 -17.47
N GLU A 350 -18.53 20.15 -17.78
CA GLU A 350 -19.17 21.44 -17.56
C GLU A 350 -20.53 21.55 -18.28
N GLU A 351 -20.69 20.95 -19.46
CA GLU A 351 -21.97 20.90 -20.20
C GLU A 351 -23.03 20.04 -19.48
N MET A 352 -22.64 18.87 -18.94
CA MET A 352 -23.56 18.00 -18.20
C MET A 352 -24.10 18.70 -16.95
N LEU A 353 -23.28 19.50 -16.28
CA LEU A 353 -23.68 20.23 -15.08
C LEU A 353 -24.75 21.30 -15.33
N GLU A 354 -24.79 21.90 -16.52
CA GLU A 354 -25.88 22.83 -16.90
C GLU A 354 -27.25 22.14 -16.92
N LYS A 355 -27.28 20.81 -17.06
CA LYS A 355 -28.48 19.97 -17.12
C LYS A 355 -28.69 19.14 -15.84
N LEU A 356 -27.84 19.29 -14.83
CA LEU A 356 -27.80 18.44 -13.62
C LEU A 356 -27.61 16.95 -13.95
N GLU A 357 -26.73 16.65 -14.91
CA GLU A 357 -26.43 15.29 -15.35
C GLU A 357 -25.01 14.89 -14.95
N VAL A 358 -24.76 13.59 -14.78
CA VAL A 358 -23.41 13.01 -14.66
C VAL A 358 -23.36 11.64 -15.34
N GLU A 359 -22.18 11.23 -15.81
CA GLU A 359 -21.94 9.86 -16.24
C GLU A 359 -21.35 9.04 -15.09
N THR A 360 -21.77 7.79 -14.94
CA THR A 360 -21.19 6.85 -13.97
C THR A 360 -21.07 5.45 -14.56
N TYR A 361 -20.06 4.70 -14.10
CA TYR A 361 -19.85 3.30 -14.42
C TYR A 361 -19.08 2.61 -13.29
N ILE A 362 -18.96 1.28 -13.36
CA ILE A 362 -18.07 0.52 -12.49
C ILE A 362 -16.84 0.09 -13.29
N ARG A 363 -15.65 0.40 -12.79
CA ARG A 363 -14.38 -0.20 -13.22
C ARG A 363 -14.12 -1.44 -12.39
N LEU A 364 -14.12 -2.60 -13.03
CA LEU A 364 -13.78 -3.86 -12.38
C LEU A 364 -12.26 -4.02 -12.24
N GLU A 365 -11.82 -4.82 -11.27
CA GLU A 365 -10.39 -5.11 -11.04
C GLU A 365 -9.71 -5.79 -12.23
N THR A 366 -10.49 -6.37 -13.16
CA THR A 366 -10.04 -6.92 -14.44
C THR A 366 -9.69 -5.85 -15.48
N GLY A 367 -10.09 -4.60 -15.22
CA GLY A 367 -10.02 -3.50 -16.17
C GLY A 367 -11.27 -3.36 -17.05
N ASP A 368 -12.31 -4.18 -16.87
CA ASP A 368 -13.55 -4.05 -17.64
C ASP A 368 -14.44 -2.90 -17.12
N VAL A 369 -15.18 -2.26 -18.04
CA VAL A 369 -16.24 -1.29 -17.70
C VAL A 369 -17.59 -2.00 -17.73
N VAL A 370 -18.37 -1.87 -16.65
CA VAL A 370 -19.75 -2.35 -16.59
C VAL A 370 -20.69 -1.28 -16.06
N GLY A 371 -21.97 -1.39 -16.41
CA GLY A 371 -23.01 -0.49 -15.89
C GLY A 371 -22.84 0.99 -16.24
N GLN A 372 -22.24 1.30 -17.41
CA GLN A 372 -22.05 2.68 -17.85
C GLN A 372 -23.37 3.32 -18.26
N VAL A 373 -23.70 4.44 -17.60
CA VAL A 373 -24.98 5.14 -17.74
C VAL A 373 -24.79 6.65 -17.54
N THR A 374 -25.72 7.45 -18.09
CA THR A 374 -25.87 8.86 -17.74
C THR A 374 -27.02 8.99 -16.75
N LEU A 375 -26.75 9.55 -15.57
CA LEU A 375 -27.76 9.91 -14.59
C LEU A 375 -28.41 11.23 -15.03
N ASN A 376 -29.59 11.13 -15.62
CA ASN A 376 -30.37 12.23 -16.16
C ASN A 376 -31.86 12.06 -15.86
N SER A 377 -32.69 12.96 -16.41
CA SER A 377 -34.14 12.95 -16.18
C SER A 377 -34.90 11.75 -16.76
N THR A 378 -34.29 10.91 -17.60
CA THR A 378 -34.91 9.73 -18.21
C THR A 378 -34.37 8.40 -17.67
N TYR A 379 -33.39 8.45 -16.76
CA TYR A 379 -32.62 7.29 -16.32
C TYR A 379 -33.46 6.07 -15.88
N ASN A 380 -34.59 6.28 -15.20
CA ASN A 380 -35.45 5.17 -14.76
C ASN A 380 -36.22 4.46 -15.90
N ASP A 381 -36.35 5.12 -17.04
CA ASP A 381 -37.12 4.68 -18.22
C ASP A 381 -36.23 4.19 -19.36
N ASP A 382 -34.97 4.63 -19.37
CA ASP A 382 -33.97 4.23 -20.34
C ASP A 382 -33.61 2.74 -20.21
N TYR A 383 -33.29 2.10 -21.34
CA TYR A 383 -32.96 0.68 -21.39
C TYR A 383 -31.48 0.45 -21.64
N TYR A 384 -30.86 -0.37 -20.81
CA TYR A 384 -29.43 -0.63 -20.79
C TYR A 384 -29.12 -2.14 -20.72
N PRO A 385 -27.92 -2.56 -21.14
CA PRO A 385 -27.41 -3.89 -20.82
C PRO A 385 -27.35 -4.11 -19.31
N ALA A 386 -27.74 -5.30 -18.84
CA ALA A 386 -27.64 -5.64 -17.43
C ALA A 386 -26.18 -5.83 -17.02
N THR A 387 -25.82 -5.30 -15.84
CA THR A 387 -24.49 -5.53 -15.25
C THR A 387 -24.28 -7.02 -14.97
N PRO A 388 -23.16 -7.61 -15.41
CA PRO A 388 -22.80 -8.98 -15.04
C PRO A 388 -22.65 -9.11 -13.53
N ASN A 389 -23.34 -10.09 -12.92
CA ASN A 389 -23.13 -10.47 -11.53
C ASN A 389 -22.04 -11.55 -11.47
N THR A 390 -20.79 -11.13 -11.62
CA THR A 390 -19.61 -12.01 -11.61
C THR A 390 -18.93 -11.99 -10.24
N MET A 391 -18.27 -13.09 -9.91
CA MET A 391 -17.51 -13.25 -8.68
C MET A 391 -16.02 -13.21 -8.97
N THR A 392 -15.23 -12.76 -8.00
CA THR A 392 -13.77 -12.96 -7.98
C THR A 392 -13.38 -13.67 -6.70
N TYR A 393 -12.25 -14.34 -6.74
CA TYR A 393 -11.68 -15.03 -5.59
C TYR A 393 -10.18 -14.74 -5.54
N MET A 394 -9.60 -14.76 -4.34
CA MET A 394 -8.15 -14.84 -4.21
C MET A 394 -7.72 -16.17 -4.84
N SER A 395 -7.11 -16.12 -6.04
CA SER A 395 -6.77 -17.32 -6.79
C SER A 395 -5.32 -17.74 -6.53
N GLU A 396 -5.04 -19.05 -6.57
CA GLU A 396 -3.65 -19.54 -6.53
C GLU A 396 -2.80 -19.02 -7.71
N GLU A 397 -3.41 -18.69 -8.86
CA GLU A 397 -2.76 -18.15 -10.05
C GLU A 397 -2.29 -16.69 -9.88
N THR A 398 -3.11 -15.83 -9.27
CA THR A 398 -2.66 -14.48 -8.89
C THR A 398 -1.61 -14.57 -7.79
N THR A 399 -1.76 -15.54 -6.88
CA THR A 399 -0.74 -15.85 -5.89
C THR A 399 0.56 -16.37 -6.53
N GLU A 400 0.54 -17.09 -7.66
CA GLU A 400 1.73 -17.48 -8.44
C GLU A 400 2.43 -16.30 -9.12
N ILE A 401 1.67 -15.38 -9.75
CA ILE A 401 2.22 -14.14 -10.35
C ILE A 401 2.94 -13.30 -9.29
N PHE A 402 2.37 -13.23 -8.09
CA PHE A 402 2.91 -12.45 -6.97
C PHE A 402 3.88 -13.22 -6.05
N ARG A 403 4.01 -14.54 -6.18
CA ARG A 403 5.03 -15.38 -5.51
C ARG A 403 6.26 -15.65 -6.37
N SER A 404 6.23 -15.27 -7.64
CA SER A 404 7.35 -15.47 -8.55
C SER A 404 8.58 -14.70 -8.05
N ILE A 405 9.64 -15.44 -7.75
CA ILE A 405 10.96 -14.84 -7.51
C ILE A 405 11.35 -14.12 -8.78
N LYS A 406 11.72 -12.83 -8.65
CA LYS A 406 12.19 -11.95 -9.72
C LYS A 406 13.70 -11.72 -9.65
N ALA A 407 14.28 -11.81 -8.45
CA ALA A 407 15.71 -11.62 -8.28
C ALA A 407 16.34 -12.49 -7.19
N VAL A 408 17.64 -12.69 -7.33
CA VAL A 408 18.48 -13.40 -6.37
C VAL A 408 19.57 -12.46 -5.87
N PHE A 409 19.59 -12.25 -4.56
CA PHE A 409 20.62 -11.49 -3.89
C PHE A 409 21.66 -12.47 -3.35
N PHE A 410 22.93 -12.18 -3.59
CA PHE A 410 24.04 -12.96 -3.07
C PHE A 410 24.80 -12.15 -2.03
N ASP A 411 25.00 -12.73 -0.84
CA ASP A 411 26.22 -12.41 -0.12
C ASP A 411 27.44 -12.83 -0.96
N PHE A 412 28.60 -12.19 -0.76
CA PHE A 412 29.70 -12.30 -1.72
C PHE A 412 30.93 -13.06 -1.19
N MET A 413 31.64 -12.49 -0.20
CA MET A 413 32.88 -13.08 0.31
C MET A 413 32.59 -14.26 1.23
N GLY A 414 33.11 -15.45 0.92
CA GLY A 414 32.76 -16.70 1.59
C GLY A 414 31.66 -17.43 0.80
N THR A 415 30.51 -16.78 0.59
CA THR A 415 29.38 -17.34 -0.14
C THR A 415 29.72 -17.71 -1.59
N CYS A 416 30.22 -16.74 -2.37
CA CYS A 416 30.58 -16.91 -3.78
C CYS A 416 32.08 -17.10 -4.00
N LEU A 417 32.92 -16.66 -3.05
CA LEU A 417 34.36 -16.54 -3.24
C LEU A 417 35.16 -17.33 -2.20
N ASP A 418 36.20 -18.01 -2.66
CA ASP A 418 37.18 -18.71 -1.84
C ASP A 418 38.26 -17.73 -1.36
N TRP A 419 37.91 -16.99 -0.30
CA TRP A 419 38.84 -16.07 0.34
C TRP A 419 40.03 -16.79 0.97
N HIS A 420 39.84 -18.04 1.41
CA HIS A 420 40.84 -18.80 2.16
C HIS A 420 42.06 -19.12 1.30
N SER A 421 41.86 -19.67 0.10
CA SER A 421 42.95 -19.98 -0.82
C SER A 421 43.81 -18.76 -1.14
N SER A 422 43.18 -17.59 -1.29
CA SER A 422 43.86 -16.33 -1.62
C SER A 422 44.76 -15.86 -0.47
N VAL A 423 44.25 -15.92 0.76
CA VAL A 423 45.01 -15.55 1.95
C VAL A 423 46.16 -16.53 2.19
N VAL A 424 45.92 -17.84 2.06
CA VAL A 424 46.96 -18.87 2.24
C VAL A 424 48.08 -18.72 1.22
N GLN A 425 47.76 -18.46 -0.05
CA GLN A 425 48.78 -18.24 -1.09
C GLN A 425 49.59 -16.96 -0.89
N ALA A 426 49.03 -15.94 -0.23
CA ALA A 426 49.70 -14.69 0.06
C ALA A 426 50.64 -14.76 1.28
N LEU A 427 50.47 -15.77 2.15
CA LEU A 427 51.36 -16.01 3.28
C LEU A 427 52.75 -16.47 2.83
N ALA A 428 53.74 -16.27 3.70
CA ALA A 428 55.12 -16.64 3.39
C ALA A 428 55.24 -18.16 3.18
N PRO A 429 55.93 -18.64 2.12
CA PRO A 429 56.10 -20.08 1.85
C PRO A 429 56.80 -20.87 2.97
N ALA A 430 57.45 -20.17 3.91
CA ALA A 430 58.07 -20.76 5.09
C ALA A 430 57.06 -21.22 6.14
N ILE A 431 55.81 -20.75 6.08
CA ILE A 431 54.72 -21.16 6.98
C ILE A 431 54.11 -22.44 6.41
N PRO A 432 54.09 -23.56 7.17
CA PRO A 432 53.43 -24.79 6.74
C PRO A 432 51.96 -24.55 6.40
N GLU A 433 51.46 -25.21 5.35
CA GLU A 433 50.09 -25.02 4.84
C GLU A 433 49.00 -25.18 5.92
N ALA A 434 49.15 -26.18 6.80
CA ALA A 434 48.21 -26.39 7.90
C ALA A 434 48.21 -25.25 8.93
N GLU A 435 49.35 -24.59 9.14
CA GLU A 435 49.45 -23.41 10.02
C GLU A 435 48.94 -22.15 9.32
N ALA A 436 49.24 -21.99 8.03
CA ALA A 436 48.72 -20.91 7.19
C ALA A 436 47.19 -20.93 7.14
N SER A 437 46.59 -22.12 6.97
CA SER A 437 45.15 -22.32 6.99
C SER A 437 44.51 -21.93 8.33
N LYS A 438 45.09 -22.40 9.45
CA LYS A 438 44.61 -22.03 10.79
C LYS A 438 44.71 -20.53 11.04
N PHE A 439 45.80 -19.91 10.60
CA PHE A 439 45.99 -18.47 10.70
C PHE A 439 44.94 -17.69 9.91
N ALA A 440 44.65 -18.10 8.66
CA ALA A 440 43.66 -17.46 7.82
C ALA A 440 42.24 -17.53 8.43
N LEU A 441 41.86 -18.70 8.96
CA LEU A 441 40.58 -18.90 9.66
C LEU A 441 40.47 -18.04 10.93
N GLU A 442 41.52 -17.99 11.75
CA GLU A 442 41.52 -17.14 12.94
C GLU A 442 41.47 -15.66 12.58
N TRP A 443 42.13 -15.24 11.51
CA TRP A 443 42.05 -13.86 11.01
C TRP A 443 40.63 -13.49 10.59
N ARG A 444 39.98 -14.36 9.83
CA ARG A 444 38.57 -14.18 9.43
C ARG A 444 37.64 -14.13 10.64
N ARG A 445 37.84 -15.00 11.62
CA ARG A 445 37.07 -15.04 12.86
C ARG A 445 37.19 -13.74 13.66
N GLN A 446 38.43 -13.26 13.87
CA GLN A 446 38.68 -12.02 14.59
C GLN A 446 38.16 -10.78 13.84
N TYR A 447 38.13 -10.81 12.51
CA TYR A 447 37.47 -9.79 11.69
C TYR A 447 35.97 -9.68 12.03
N PHE A 448 35.24 -10.80 12.05
CA PHE A 448 33.82 -10.80 12.44
C PHE A 448 33.63 -10.33 13.89
N ILE A 449 34.45 -10.80 14.84
CA ILE A 449 34.40 -10.34 16.24
C ILE A 449 34.62 -8.81 16.33
N SER A 450 35.58 -8.27 15.58
CA SER A 450 35.86 -6.84 15.56
C SER A 450 34.65 -6.06 15.03
N ASN A 451 34.02 -6.51 13.95
CA ASN A 451 32.87 -5.82 13.36
C ASN A 451 31.61 -5.91 14.24
N SER A 452 31.35 -7.06 14.88
CA SER A 452 30.25 -7.21 15.83
C SER A 452 30.39 -6.24 17.01
N LYS A 453 31.62 -6.00 17.50
CA LYS A 453 31.87 -4.99 18.54
C LYS A 453 31.57 -3.57 18.07
N ARG A 454 31.97 -3.21 16.85
CA ARG A 454 31.68 -1.89 16.25
C ARG A 454 30.17 -1.68 16.08
N LEU A 455 29.47 -2.71 15.60
CA LEU A 455 28.03 -2.68 15.41
C LEU A 455 27.31 -2.49 16.75
N ALA A 456 27.71 -3.22 17.80
CA ALA A 456 27.17 -3.05 19.15
C ALA A 456 27.39 -1.63 19.72
N GLN A 457 28.45 -0.94 19.27
CA GLN A 457 28.75 0.45 19.63
C GLN A 457 28.09 1.48 18.69
N LYS A 458 27.34 1.04 17.67
CA LYS A 458 26.70 1.90 16.66
C LYS A 458 27.68 2.82 15.94
N LEU A 459 28.87 2.32 15.65
CA LEU A 459 29.86 3.05 14.87
C LEU A 459 29.56 2.92 13.38
N GLU A 460 29.87 3.97 12.63
CA GLU A 460 29.79 3.96 11.16
C GLU A 460 30.68 2.88 10.53
N PRO A 461 30.34 2.44 9.29
CA PRO A 461 31.18 1.54 8.53
C PRO A 461 32.64 1.99 8.41
N GLU A 462 33.55 1.11 8.82
CA GLU A 462 34.99 1.27 8.63
C GLU A 462 35.42 0.65 7.30
N ASP A 463 36.50 1.16 6.73
CA ASP A 463 37.12 0.50 5.60
C ASP A 463 37.56 -0.91 6.02
N ILE A 464 37.33 -1.88 5.14
CA ILE A 464 37.64 -3.27 5.43
C ILE A 464 39.15 -3.44 5.65
N ASP A 465 39.97 -2.70 4.91
CA ASP A 465 41.43 -2.79 4.96
C ASP A 465 41.97 -2.36 6.32
N ASP A 466 41.41 -1.28 6.87
CA ASP A 466 41.75 -0.79 8.20
C ASP A 466 41.40 -1.83 9.28
N THR A 467 40.22 -2.45 9.16
CA THR A 467 39.79 -3.51 10.08
C THR A 467 40.70 -4.73 9.98
N LEU A 468 40.99 -5.19 8.76
CA LEU A 468 41.84 -6.34 8.48
C LEU A 468 43.26 -6.13 9.00
N LEU A 469 43.86 -4.97 8.75
CA LEU A 469 45.21 -4.63 9.22
C LEU A 469 45.28 -4.56 10.75
N ARG A 470 44.30 -3.92 11.39
CA ARG A 470 44.22 -3.84 12.86
C ARG A 470 44.07 -5.21 13.50
N VAL A 471 43.25 -6.08 12.91
CA VAL A 471 43.08 -7.46 13.39
C VAL A 471 44.34 -8.29 13.14
N LEU A 472 45.00 -8.11 12.00
CA LEU A 472 46.26 -8.78 11.69
C LEU A 472 47.33 -8.44 12.74
N ASP A 473 47.49 -7.16 13.07
CA ASP A 473 48.43 -6.71 14.10
C ASP A 473 48.09 -7.30 15.47
N PHE A 474 46.80 -7.34 15.84
CA PHE A 474 46.35 -7.97 17.07
C PHE A 474 46.74 -9.46 17.15
N ILE A 475 46.54 -10.23 16.08
CA ILE A 475 46.88 -11.67 16.04
C ILE A 475 48.40 -11.87 16.11
N LEU A 476 49.18 -11.03 15.42
CA LEU A 476 50.64 -11.09 15.41
C LEU A 476 51.24 -10.75 16.78
N ASP A 477 50.61 -9.85 17.53
CA ASP A 477 51.03 -9.53 18.91
C ASP A 477 50.78 -10.70 19.87
N GLN A 478 49.73 -11.49 19.65
CA GLN A 478 49.48 -12.73 20.41
C GLN A 478 50.38 -13.90 19.97
N SER A 479 51.01 -13.79 18.80
CA SER A 479 51.75 -14.89 18.18
C SER A 479 53.17 -14.44 17.75
N PRO A 480 54.06 -14.12 18.70
CA PRO A 480 55.37 -13.52 18.43
C PRO A 480 56.29 -14.37 17.55
N ASN A 481 56.08 -15.69 17.51
CA ASN A 481 56.83 -16.61 16.65
C ASN A 481 56.58 -16.38 15.16
N TYR A 482 55.43 -15.82 14.78
CA TYR A 482 55.11 -15.51 13.38
C TYR A 482 55.47 -14.07 13.00
N LYS A 483 55.59 -13.16 13.98
CA LYS A 483 55.76 -11.71 13.74
C LYS A 483 56.96 -11.35 12.86
N SER A 484 58.03 -12.14 12.91
CA SER A 484 59.22 -11.97 12.05
C SER A 484 58.97 -12.23 10.56
N HIS A 485 57.88 -12.92 10.21
CA HIS A 485 57.51 -13.22 8.83
C HIS A 485 56.61 -12.16 8.17
N PHE A 486 56.18 -11.14 8.90
CA PHE A 486 55.18 -10.13 8.45
C PHE A 486 55.77 -8.72 8.43
N ASP A 487 56.67 -8.47 7.47
CA ASP A 487 57.11 -7.11 7.17
C ASP A 487 56.02 -6.28 6.46
N ALA A 488 56.30 -5.01 6.20
CA ALA A 488 55.34 -4.10 5.56
C ALA A 488 54.88 -4.60 4.17
N GLN A 489 55.77 -5.23 3.40
CA GLN A 489 55.45 -5.74 2.06
C GLN A 489 54.58 -7.00 2.12
N VAL A 490 54.84 -7.88 3.09
CA VAL A 490 53.99 -9.06 3.35
C VAL A 490 52.60 -8.63 3.80
N LYS A 491 52.49 -7.64 4.71
CA LYS A 491 51.21 -7.10 5.15
C LYS A 491 50.42 -6.50 3.99
N GLU A 492 51.04 -5.66 3.17
CA GLU A 492 50.40 -5.08 1.98
C GLU A 492 49.89 -6.16 1.02
N ARG A 493 50.71 -7.17 0.73
CA ARG A 493 50.30 -8.31 -0.12
C ARG A 493 49.13 -9.09 0.48
N LEU A 494 49.10 -9.28 1.80
CA LEU A 494 48.01 -9.97 2.48
C LEU A 494 46.71 -9.17 2.44
N ILE A 495 46.75 -7.85 2.63
CA ILE A 495 45.57 -6.99 2.46
C ILE A 495 45.08 -7.04 1.01
N ASN A 496 45.98 -6.91 0.03
CA ASN A 496 45.63 -7.04 -1.39
C ASN A 496 45.04 -8.41 -1.77
N ALA A 497 45.38 -9.49 -1.03
CA ALA A 497 44.80 -10.80 -1.25
C ALA A 497 43.29 -10.84 -0.92
N TRP A 498 42.81 -9.99 0.00
CA TRP A 498 41.37 -9.85 0.27
C TRP A 498 40.60 -9.20 -0.87
N HIS A 499 41.27 -8.55 -1.81
CA HIS A 499 40.69 -7.98 -3.04
C HIS A 499 40.75 -8.94 -4.24
N SER A 500 41.42 -10.09 -4.10
CA SER A 500 41.77 -10.98 -5.21
C SER A 500 41.38 -12.42 -4.88
N GLN A 501 40.08 -12.74 -4.99
CA GLN A 501 39.55 -14.04 -4.56
C GLN A 501 38.91 -14.81 -5.73
N PRO A 502 39.32 -16.06 -6.00
CA PRO A 502 38.66 -16.88 -7.01
C PRO A 502 37.24 -17.22 -6.55
N ALA A 503 36.32 -17.37 -7.51
CA ALA A 503 35.02 -17.94 -7.23
C ALA A 503 35.15 -19.43 -6.89
N TRP A 504 34.23 -19.96 -6.07
CA TRP A 504 34.09 -21.41 -5.96
C TRP A 504 33.71 -22.00 -7.34
N PRO A 505 34.17 -23.21 -7.69
CA PRO A 505 34.05 -23.75 -9.05
C PRO A 505 32.63 -23.73 -9.63
N GLU A 506 31.63 -23.97 -8.79
CA GLU A 506 30.22 -24.10 -9.15
C GLU A 506 29.47 -22.76 -9.25
N VAL A 507 30.00 -21.68 -8.67
CA VAL A 507 29.28 -20.41 -8.50
C VAL A 507 28.99 -19.74 -9.85
N LYS A 508 29.94 -19.78 -10.78
CA LYS A 508 29.78 -19.15 -12.10
C LYS A 508 28.64 -19.80 -12.88
N GLU A 509 28.60 -21.13 -12.92
CA GLU A 509 27.55 -21.87 -13.62
C GLU A 509 26.18 -21.66 -12.96
N ALA A 510 26.11 -21.63 -11.63
CA ALA A 510 24.88 -21.34 -10.90
C ALA A 510 24.32 -19.94 -11.24
N ILE A 511 25.16 -18.90 -11.20
CA ILE A 511 24.75 -17.53 -11.55
C ILE A 511 24.32 -17.44 -13.02
N ASP A 512 25.08 -18.03 -13.93
CA ASP A 512 24.74 -18.02 -15.37
C ASP A 512 23.41 -18.73 -15.63
N THR A 513 23.13 -19.85 -14.94
CA THR A 513 21.86 -20.58 -15.04
C THR A 513 20.70 -19.77 -14.49
N ILE A 514 20.85 -19.13 -13.32
CA ILE A 514 19.82 -18.26 -12.75
C ILE A 514 19.45 -17.12 -13.71
N ARG A 515 20.46 -16.50 -14.34
CA ARG A 515 20.24 -15.38 -15.26
C ARG A 515 19.64 -15.82 -16.59
N ASN A 516 20.23 -16.83 -17.20
CA ASN A 516 19.91 -17.19 -18.59
C ASN A 516 18.73 -18.15 -18.68
N ASP A 517 18.59 -19.09 -17.74
CA ASP A 517 17.58 -20.15 -17.81
C ASP A 517 16.36 -19.85 -16.95
N LEU A 518 16.53 -19.16 -15.81
CA LEU A 518 15.40 -18.71 -14.97
C LEU A 518 14.95 -17.28 -15.29
N GLY A 519 15.73 -16.52 -16.06
CA GLY A 519 15.40 -15.14 -16.42
C GLY A 519 15.42 -14.16 -15.24
N LEU A 520 16.13 -14.50 -14.15
CA LEU A 520 16.16 -13.70 -12.93
C LEU A 520 17.30 -12.69 -12.93
N GLU A 521 17.08 -11.55 -12.28
CA GLU A 521 18.15 -10.60 -12.00
C GLU A 521 19.01 -11.09 -10.83
N VAL A 522 20.32 -10.86 -10.90
CA VAL A 522 21.24 -11.32 -9.87
C VAL A 522 22.08 -10.16 -9.35
N PHE A 523 22.02 -9.96 -8.03
CA PHE A 523 22.62 -8.82 -7.36
C PHE A 523 23.60 -9.28 -6.27
N VAL A 524 24.65 -8.50 -6.03
CA VAL A 524 25.44 -8.64 -4.80
C VAL A 524 24.85 -7.74 -3.72
N HIS A 525 24.65 -8.27 -2.52
CA HIS A 525 24.34 -7.50 -1.32
C HIS A 525 25.31 -7.92 -0.22
N ALA A 526 26.38 -7.14 -0.01
CA ALA A 526 27.48 -7.53 0.88
C ALA A 526 28.04 -6.36 1.70
N ASN A 527 28.53 -6.67 2.90
CA ASN A 527 29.24 -5.70 3.73
C ASN A 527 30.64 -5.41 3.15
N GLY A 528 31.09 -4.16 3.25
CA GLY A 528 32.39 -3.70 2.76
C GLY A 528 32.30 -2.44 1.91
N THR A 529 33.44 -2.03 1.34
CA THR A 529 33.52 -0.88 0.45
C THR A 529 33.07 -1.24 -0.96
N THR A 530 32.61 -0.25 -1.72
CA THR A 530 32.27 -0.45 -3.15
C THR A 530 33.50 -0.85 -3.96
N ARG A 531 34.69 -0.34 -3.60
CA ARG A 531 35.96 -0.68 -4.24
C ARG A 531 36.28 -2.17 -4.10
N LEU A 532 36.17 -2.72 -2.90
CA LEU A 532 36.38 -4.14 -2.63
C LEU A 532 35.49 -5.01 -3.53
N GLN A 533 34.18 -4.74 -3.57
CA GLN A 533 33.25 -5.55 -4.37
C GLN A 533 33.58 -5.53 -5.86
N LEU A 534 34.01 -4.38 -6.38
CA LEU A 534 34.43 -4.25 -7.78
C LEU A 534 35.72 -5.04 -8.08
N ASP A 535 36.68 -5.05 -7.16
CA ASP A 535 37.93 -5.82 -7.32
C ASP A 535 37.66 -7.33 -7.32
N LEU A 536 36.85 -7.78 -6.36
CA LEU A 536 36.42 -9.17 -6.24
C LEU A 536 35.63 -9.64 -7.47
N THR A 537 34.71 -8.82 -7.98
CA THR A 537 33.96 -9.12 -9.21
C THR A 537 34.90 -9.26 -10.41
N ARG A 538 35.87 -8.33 -10.54
CA ARG A 538 36.86 -8.37 -11.63
C ARG A 538 37.77 -9.59 -11.56
N PHE A 539 38.24 -9.93 -10.37
CA PHE A 539 39.18 -11.04 -10.18
C PHE A 539 38.49 -12.40 -10.38
N SER A 540 37.29 -12.56 -9.79
CA SER A 540 36.52 -13.81 -9.88
C SER A 540 35.93 -14.05 -11.28
N GLY A 541 35.71 -13.00 -12.07
CA GLY A 541 35.07 -13.08 -13.38
C GLY A 541 33.55 -13.30 -13.31
N LEU A 542 32.94 -13.15 -12.13
CA LEU A 542 31.50 -13.22 -11.94
C LEU A 542 30.82 -11.93 -12.43
N ASN A 543 29.60 -12.03 -12.93
CA ASN A 543 28.86 -10.89 -13.47
C ASN A 543 27.48 -10.76 -12.82
N PHE A 544 27.23 -9.58 -12.26
CA PHE A 544 25.99 -9.22 -11.55
C PHE A 544 25.33 -8.00 -12.19
N ASN A 545 24.02 -7.87 -12.03
CA ASN A 545 23.24 -6.72 -12.49
C ASN A 545 23.62 -5.44 -11.71
N MET A 546 23.85 -5.54 -10.39
CA MET A 546 24.30 -4.44 -9.53
C MET A 546 25.02 -4.97 -8.28
N LEU A 547 25.86 -4.12 -7.68
CA LEU A 547 26.60 -4.38 -6.45
C LEU A 547 26.14 -3.42 -5.34
N PHE A 548 25.49 -3.94 -4.30
CA PHE A 548 25.07 -3.21 -3.12
C PHE A 548 26.09 -3.42 -2.00
N SER A 549 26.95 -2.42 -1.78
CA SER A 549 27.89 -2.38 -0.67
C SER A 549 27.31 -1.67 0.54
N SER A 550 27.73 -2.05 1.75
CA SER A 550 27.33 -1.33 2.96
C SER A 550 27.76 0.14 2.92
N GLN A 551 28.88 0.46 2.25
CA GLN A 551 29.31 1.83 2.01
C GLN A 551 28.33 2.59 1.10
N LEU A 552 27.84 1.96 0.03
CA LEU A 552 26.86 2.56 -0.88
C LEU A 552 25.50 2.76 -0.18
N LEU A 553 25.07 1.78 0.62
CA LEU A 553 23.80 1.83 1.32
C LEU A 553 23.85 2.69 2.60
N GLY A 554 25.04 2.98 3.12
CA GLY A 554 25.25 3.74 4.36
C GLY A 554 24.79 2.99 5.61
N THR A 555 24.79 1.66 5.60
CA THR A 555 24.43 0.80 6.74
C THR A 555 24.94 -0.63 6.51
N TYR A 556 25.11 -1.41 7.59
CA TYR A 556 25.59 -2.80 7.54
C TYR A 556 24.45 -3.81 7.68
N LYS A 557 24.58 -4.94 6.99
CA LYS A 557 23.85 -6.17 7.35
C LYS A 557 24.30 -6.60 8.77
N PRO A 558 23.39 -7.00 9.68
CA PRO A 558 21.99 -7.37 9.45
C PRO A 558 20.95 -6.29 9.81
N ASP A 559 21.30 -5.00 9.77
CA ASP A 559 20.30 -3.94 9.99
C ASP A 559 19.16 -4.05 8.93
N PRO A 560 17.87 -4.04 9.33
CA PRO A 560 16.74 -4.10 8.40
C PRO A 560 16.81 -3.08 7.25
N GLU A 561 17.37 -1.90 7.51
CA GLU A 561 17.48 -0.85 6.51
C GLU A 561 18.47 -1.20 5.38
N ALA A 562 19.45 -2.08 5.61
CA ALA A 562 20.36 -2.56 4.57
C ALA A 562 19.58 -3.29 3.47
N TYR A 563 18.71 -4.22 3.86
CA TYR A 563 17.88 -4.99 2.94
C TYR A 563 16.81 -4.12 2.28
N ASN A 564 16.11 -3.29 3.06
CA ASN A 564 15.04 -2.44 2.55
C ASN A 564 15.55 -1.42 1.52
N LYS A 565 16.74 -0.82 1.72
CA LYS A 565 17.34 0.07 0.72
C LYS A 565 17.69 -0.64 -0.57
N ALA A 566 18.28 -1.84 -0.49
CA ALA A 566 18.60 -2.62 -1.68
C ALA A 566 17.32 -2.97 -2.48
N LEU A 567 16.26 -3.42 -1.80
CA LEU A 567 14.94 -3.68 -2.41
C LEU A 567 14.33 -2.43 -3.08
N ARG A 568 14.35 -1.28 -2.40
CA ARG A 568 13.85 -0.01 -2.95
C ARG A 568 14.59 0.42 -4.22
N LEU A 569 15.90 0.23 -4.29
CA LEU A 569 16.72 0.61 -5.45
C LEU A 569 16.37 -0.20 -6.70
N VAL A 570 16.02 -1.48 -6.53
CA VAL A 570 15.62 -2.37 -7.63
C VAL A 570 14.10 -2.46 -7.84
N LYS A 571 13.32 -1.78 -7.00
CA LYS A 571 11.85 -1.78 -7.01
C LYS A 571 11.24 -3.19 -6.90
N LEU A 572 11.82 -4.01 -6.03
CA LEU A 572 11.30 -5.35 -5.72
C LEU A 572 10.76 -5.39 -4.29
N ARG A 573 9.77 -6.25 -4.07
CA ARG A 573 9.24 -6.56 -2.74
C ARG A 573 10.04 -7.70 -2.10
N PRO A 574 10.07 -7.80 -0.76
CA PRO A 574 10.82 -8.86 -0.07
C PRO A 574 10.50 -10.28 -0.57
N GLU A 575 9.22 -10.58 -0.81
CA GLU A 575 8.74 -11.90 -1.24
C GLU A 575 9.15 -12.27 -2.68
N GLU A 576 9.56 -11.29 -3.49
CA GLU A 576 10.03 -11.46 -4.87
C GLU A 576 11.54 -11.75 -4.94
N VAL A 577 12.22 -11.77 -3.79
CA VAL A 577 13.68 -11.88 -3.70
C VAL A 577 14.07 -13.09 -2.85
N VAL A 578 15.11 -13.80 -3.29
CA VAL A 578 15.82 -14.80 -2.49
C VAL A 578 17.20 -14.27 -2.12
N LEU A 579 17.55 -14.24 -0.83
CA LEU A 579 18.92 -14.04 -0.37
C LEU A 579 19.64 -15.38 -0.22
N VAL A 580 20.79 -15.50 -0.86
CA VAL A 580 21.69 -16.65 -0.81
C VAL A 580 22.95 -16.26 -0.04
N ALA A 581 23.23 -16.93 1.07
CA ALA A 581 24.41 -16.62 1.90
C ALA A 581 24.97 -17.85 2.61
N ALA A 582 26.26 -17.79 2.93
CA ALA A 582 26.97 -18.74 3.79
C ALA A 582 27.06 -18.25 5.25
N HIS A 583 26.26 -17.25 5.62
CA HIS A 583 26.27 -16.61 6.94
C HIS A 583 24.86 -16.58 7.53
N ALA A 584 24.65 -17.31 8.61
CA ALA A 584 23.34 -17.46 9.24
C ALA A 584 22.80 -16.12 9.78
N TYR A 585 23.68 -15.27 10.31
CA TYR A 585 23.28 -13.94 10.80
C TYR A 585 22.67 -13.06 9.69
N ASP A 586 23.14 -13.23 8.45
CA ASP A 586 22.68 -12.44 7.31
C ASP A 586 21.31 -12.90 6.84
N LEU A 587 21.09 -14.22 6.76
CA LEU A 587 19.80 -14.79 6.42
C LEU A 587 18.74 -14.52 7.50
N ARG A 588 19.10 -14.56 8.78
CA ARG A 588 18.21 -14.14 9.89
C ARG A 588 17.79 -12.67 9.72
N GLY A 589 18.73 -11.79 9.35
CA GLY A 589 18.46 -10.38 9.04
C GLY A 589 17.49 -10.20 7.87
N ALA A 590 17.65 -10.99 6.81
CA ALA A 590 16.79 -10.96 5.63
C ALA A 590 15.37 -11.50 5.91
N GLN A 591 15.24 -12.58 6.71
CA GLN A 591 13.94 -13.11 7.13
C GLN A 591 13.13 -12.06 7.92
N ASN A 592 13.79 -11.26 8.77
CA ASN A 592 13.12 -10.21 9.55
C ASN A 592 12.48 -9.11 8.69
N VAL A 593 12.87 -8.98 7.41
CA VAL A 593 12.25 -8.05 6.46
C VAL A 593 11.42 -8.76 5.39
N GLY A 594 11.19 -10.07 5.52
CA GLY A 594 10.33 -10.85 4.62
C GLY A 594 11.02 -11.44 3.37
N ILE A 595 12.35 -11.36 3.26
CA ILE A 595 13.09 -11.94 2.12
C ILE A 595 13.20 -13.47 2.29
N LYS A 596 13.00 -14.24 1.20
CA LYS A 596 13.20 -15.70 1.22
C LYS A 596 14.69 -16.03 1.31
N THR A 597 15.07 -17.12 1.96
CA THR A 597 16.49 -17.40 2.28
C THR A 597 16.95 -18.79 1.88
N ILE A 598 18.16 -18.87 1.34
CA ILE A 598 18.88 -20.12 1.06
C ILE A 598 20.26 -20.06 1.70
N TYR A 599 20.56 -21.02 2.55
CA TYR A 599 21.87 -21.19 3.14
C TYR A 599 22.76 -22.06 2.26
N ILE A 600 23.97 -21.58 1.96
CA ILE A 600 25.01 -22.34 1.27
C ILE A 600 26.12 -22.67 2.27
N HIS A 601 26.32 -23.95 2.54
CA HIS A 601 27.38 -24.38 3.44
C HIS A 601 28.76 -24.13 2.83
N ARG A 602 29.61 -23.44 3.59
CA ARG A 602 31.01 -23.19 3.27
C ARG A 602 31.84 -23.52 4.50
N TRP A 603 32.75 -24.49 4.40
CA TRP A 603 33.59 -24.91 5.53
C TRP A 603 34.48 -23.78 6.09
N THR A 604 34.65 -22.70 5.34
CA THR A 604 35.43 -21.51 5.71
C THR A 604 34.66 -20.51 6.57
N ASP A 605 33.33 -20.54 6.56
CA ASP A 605 32.48 -19.53 7.20
C ASP A 605 31.49 -20.21 8.18
N ASP A 606 30.94 -19.44 9.13
CA ASP A 606 30.07 -19.94 10.21
C ASP A 606 30.62 -21.13 11.03
N VAL A 607 31.95 -21.21 11.18
CA VAL A 607 32.64 -22.32 11.87
C VAL A 607 32.25 -22.53 13.34
N ASP A 608 31.64 -21.51 13.96
CA ASP A 608 31.17 -21.53 15.36
C ASP A 608 29.64 -21.73 15.47
N GLU A 609 28.89 -21.81 14.36
CA GLU A 609 27.43 -22.01 14.36
C GLU A 609 27.06 -23.51 14.48
N ASP A 610 25.90 -23.79 15.07
CA ASP A 610 25.36 -25.16 15.12
C ASP A 610 24.69 -25.52 13.78
N MET A 611 25.42 -26.27 12.96
CA MET A 611 24.93 -26.70 11.64
C MET A 611 23.68 -27.59 11.71
N ALA A 612 23.39 -28.24 12.84
CA ALA A 612 22.13 -28.99 12.99
C ALA A 612 20.94 -28.04 13.10
N GLN A 613 21.12 -26.88 13.75
CA GLN A 613 20.12 -25.83 13.84
C GLN A 613 19.95 -25.12 12.49
N VAL A 614 21.07 -24.71 11.87
CA VAL A 614 21.08 -23.95 10.61
C VAL A 614 20.35 -24.70 9.48
N ARG A 615 20.48 -26.04 9.42
CA ARG A 615 19.80 -26.87 8.39
C ARG A 615 18.28 -26.77 8.38
N GLY A 616 17.66 -26.40 9.51
CA GLY A 616 16.20 -26.28 9.64
C GLY A 616 15.69 -24.84 9.72
N GLU A 617 16.58 -23.84 9.68
CA GLU A 617 16.24 -22.45 10.00
C GLU A 617 15.80 -21.63 8.76
N PHE A 618 16.31 -21.98 7.58
CA PHE A 618 16.14 -21.20 6.35
C PHE A 618 15.29 -21.94 5.31
N GLY A 619 14.85 -21.21 4.28
CA GLY A 619 13.98 -21.77 3.23
C GLY A 619 14.61 -22.97 2.49
N ALA A 620 15.93 -23.02 2.38
CA ALA A 620 16.68 -24.22 2.02
C ALA A 620 18.11 -24.20 2.58
N PHE A 621 18.72 -25.37 2.65
CA PHE A 621 20.12 -25.57 2.98
C PHE A 621 20.77 -26.41 1.87
N LEU A 622 21.87 -25.92 1.28
CA LEU A 622 22.61 -26.60 0.24
C LEU A 622 24.08 -26.74 0.63
N GLU A 623 24.71 -27.86 0.25
CA GLU A 623 26.15 -28.09 0.47
C GLU A 623 27.04 -27.32 -0.53
N GLY A 624 26.45 -26.82 -1.60
CA GLY A 624 27.07 -26.09 -2.71
C GLY A 624 26.00 -25.44 -3.59
N MET A 625 26.41 -24.74 -4.66
CA MET A 625 25.45 -24.02 -5.54
C MET A 625 24.99 -24.82 -6.76
N GLU A 626 25.38 -26.08 -6.91
CA GLU A 626 24.99 -26.93 -8.05
C GLU A 626 23.45 -27.07 -8.15
N GLU A 627 22.80 -27.27 -7.01
CA GLU A 627 21.34 -27.42 -6.90
C GLU A 627 20.62 -26.09 -6.65
N LEU A 628 21.34 -24.96 -6.62
CA LEU A 628 20.76 -23.66 -6.32
C LEU A 628 19.70 -23.23 -7.36
N PRO A 629 19.93 -23.29 -8.68
CA PRO A 629 18.91 -22.91 -9.66
C PRO A 629 17.66 -23.80 -9.57
N ALA A 630 17.84 -25.11 -9.35
CA ALA A 630 16.73 -26.04 -9.17
C ALA A 630 15.93 -25.76 -7.89
N THR A 631 16.61 -25.36 -6.82
CA THR A 631 15.99 -24.98 -5.54
C THR A 631 15.20 -23.68 -5.68
N ILE A 632 15.76 -22.66 -6.34
CA ILE A 632 15.05 -21.40 -6.62
C ILE A 632 13.82 -21.64 -7.48
N ARG A 633 13.91 -22.51 -8.51
CA ARG A 633 12.76 -22.89 -9.33
C ARG A 633 11.64 -23.53 -8.51
N LYS A 634 11.98 -24.38 -7.53
CA LYS A 634 11.00 -24.96 -6.59
C LYS A 634 10.40 -23.94 -5.62
N MET A 635 11.06 -22.80 -5.39
CA MET A 635 10.54 -21.70 -4.59
C MET A 635 9.64 -20.73 -5.39
N GLN A 636 9.60 -20.90 -6.71
CA GLN A 636 8.70 -20.17 -7.63
C GLN A 636 7.34 -20.88 -7.78
N SER A 637 7.31 -22.22 -7.67
CA SER A 637 6.09 -23.05 -7.55
C SER A 637 5.58 -23.08 -6.12
#